data_AF-A0A8E4GH51-F1
#
_entry.id   AF-A0A8E4GH51-F1
#
_cell.length_a   1.000
_cell.length_b   1.000
_cell.length_c   1.000
_cell.angle_alpha   90.00
_cell.angle_beta   90.00
_cell.angle_gamma   90.00
#
_symmetry.space_group_name_H-M   'P 1'
#
loop_
_entity.id
_entity.type
_entity.pdbx_description
1 polymer ?
#
loop_
_entity_poly.entity_id
_entity_poly.type
_entity_poly.pdbx_seq_one_letter_code
_entity_poly.pdbx_strand_id
1 'polypeptide(L)'
;MYASQRRRLLLTLTIVLGGMLVAMLAAGHFVEQNALHEESATVRRQLRLYAQALQQRVDRYRTLPQILALDPELRAAVSGPLSAAQVERLNRKLERANNVTQSSTLTLINRDGLALAASNWRGARSNVGVDYAFRPYYQQALSNGSGSFYGIGMTTSEPGYFLSQAIVDAGGQVQGVVVIKIALAALEREWLQTPDIVLASDAHQVVFLASRPQWRYRMLAPLSLRDRSELRSTRQYADQGLLPLRRRLIEQTGNGGVLAEVSDPPLAGPVLWQTLEVPESGWRLHLLHDTRASAAAGRAAAIAAAGAWLALALLWLFVQQRRRLSALRQRSRHELETLLQQHAEELRTAQDGVVTAAQQANAGLSRSLEHLPQGVVVIDEALKLVAWNSRYVELFRFPPELLKIGRPIEDLFRFNARRGLLGPGPIEAAIERRLNHLRSGKPHMRESEKEDGTVLEIRGNPLPDGGFVTSYADITSYKNAARELRSLADALEHRVAERTRDLAAAKREAESANRYKTRFVASAVHDLLQPLNAARMFVSVLRGQVREAGSARVVDNIEGALAAQDAILNSLLDISRLEAGSLKTRVRDFAIAPLLETLAREFGILAEDRGLVLDWVPTSAVVLSDENLLRRILQNFLSNAIRYTPRGRVLIGCRRRGGWLRIEVHDQGPGIPEALQDEIFEEFRRLDDGVANDRGAGLGLAIVERIGRLLGHRISLRSTLGSGSVFSVTVPLGERASIARQLPPPIASAETANDPILHGCRVWCVDDDPRVCEASRALLQRWECRVDFAGGPDEALAAANADEVPELLLLDVRMGEHYGPILLPQLVARWQREPRVILVTAEPDPALREHALDLGWGFLAKPVRPPALRALMTQMLLRRG
;
A
#
# COMPACT_ATOMS: atom_id res chain seq x y z
N MET A 1 -14.55 -1.88 -49.11
CA MET A 1 -14.20 -2.49 -47.78
C MET A 1 -13.53 -1.50 -46.81
N TYR A 2 -12.49 -0.76 -47.22
CA TYR A 2 -11.73 0.17 -46.35
C TYR A 2 -12.54 1.27 -45.63
N ALA A 3 -13.55 1.86 -46.29
CA ALA A 3 -14.40 2.90 -45.69
C ALA A 3 -15.22 2.37 -44.49
N SER A 4 -15.68 1.11 -44.55
CA SER A 4 -16.45 0.48 -43.47
C SER A 4 -15.60 0.17 -42.23
N GLN A 5 -14.32 -0.16 -42.44
CA GLN A 5 -13.36 -0.45 -41.37
C GLN A 5 -12.97 0.82 -40.61
N ARG A 6 -12.71 1.92 -41.33
CA ARG A 6 -12.45 3.24 -40.71
C ARG A 6 -13.65 3.72 -39.90
N ARG A 7 -14.87 3.54 -40.42
CA ARG A 7 -16.10 3.94 -39.72
C ARG A 7 -16.30 3.17 -38.41
N ARG A 8 -16.04 1.86 -38.41
CA ARG A 8 -16.08 1.03 -37.19
C ARG A 8 -15.01 1.42 -36.18
N LEU A 9 -13.78 1.68 -36.65
CA LEU A 9 -12.66 2.12 -35.80
C LEU A 9 -12.98 3.46 -35.11
N LEU A 10 -13.45 4.44 -35.88
CA LEU A 10 -13.86 5.74 -35.35
C LEU A 10 -14.95 5.59 -34.30
N LEU A 11 -15.98 4.79 -34.59
CA LEU A 11 -17.10 4.57 -33.68
C LEU A 11 -16.67 3.89 -32.36
N THR A 12 -15.75 2.91 -32.44
CA THR A 12 -15.16 2.31 -31.23
C THR A 12 -14.33 3.32 -30.44
N LEU A 13 -13.55 4.17 -31.12
CA LEU A 13 -12.75 5.19 -30.45
C LEU A 13 -13.63 6.21 -29.72
N THR A 14 -14.72 6.65 -30.37
CA THR A 14 -15.69 7.58 -29.78
C THR A 14 -16.38 6.98 -28.56
N ILE A 15 -16.77 5.69 -28.60
CA ILE A 15 -17.38 5.03 -27.44
C ILE A 15 -16.38 4.92 -26.28
N VAL A 16 -15.13 4.54 -26.55
CA VAL A 16 -14.11 4.39 -25.51
C VAL A 16 -13.79 5.74 -24.88
N LEU A 17 -13.51 6.77 -25.68
CA LEU A 17 -13.17 8.11 -25.19
C LEU A 17 -14.36 8.80 -24.53
N GLY A 18 -15.56 8.68 -25.11
CA GLY A 18 -16.78 9.26 -24.56
C GLY A 18 -17.16 8.62 -23.23
N GLY A 19 -17.14 7.30 -23.14
CA GLY A 19 -17.39 6.58 -21.90
C GLY A 19 -16.33 6.86 -20.83
N MET A 20 -15.07 7.00 -21.22
CA MET A 20 -13.99 7.40 -20.31
C MET A 20 -14.25 8.78 -19.71
N LEU A 21 -14.59 9.77 -20.55
CA LEU A 21 -14.89 11.13 -20.10
C LEU A 21 -16.08 11.16 -19.13
N VAL A 22 -17.16 10.42 -19.43
CA VAL A 22 -18.34 10.33 -18.56
C VAL A 22 -17.97 9.67 -17.23
N ALA A 23 -17.22 8.57 -17.24
CA ALA A 23 -16.76 7.90 -16.02
C ALA A 23 -15.86 8.81 -15.17
N MET A 24 -14.94 9.54 -15.80
CA MET A 24 -14.07 10.52 -15.14
C MET A 24 -14.87 11.61 -14.44
N LEU A 25 -15.79 12.26 -15.15
CA LEU A 25 -16.60 13.36 -14.60
C LEU A 25 -17.53 12.87 -13.50
N ALA A 26 -18.20 11.74 -13.71
CA ALA A 26 -19.12 11.17 -12.72
C ALA A 26 -18.39 10.75 -11.43
N ALA A 27 -17.29 9.99 -11.55
CA ALA A 27 -16.54 9.53 -10.38
C ALA A 27 -15.86 10.70 -9.64
N GLY A 28 -15.26 11.62 -10.39
CA GLY A 28 -14.60 12.79 -9.79
C GLY A 28 -15.59 13.67 -9.02
N HIS A 29 -16.73 13.99 -9.64
CA HIS A 29 -17.77 14.80 -9.00
C HIS A 29 -18.39 14.09 -7.78
N PHE A 30 -18.68 12.79 -7.90
CA PHE A 30 -19.26 12.01 -6.81
C PHE A 30 -18.34 11.94 -5.59
N VAL A 31 -17.05 11.65 -5.79
CA VAL A 31 -16.07 11.56 -4.69
C VAL A 31 -15.81 12.93 -4.07
N GLU A 32 -15.69 13.98 -4.88
CA GLU A 32 -15.51 15.34 -4.37
C GLU A 32 -16.71 15.78 -3.51
N GLN A 33 -17.94 15.56 -3.97
CA GLN A 33 -19.14 15.89 -3.20
C GLN A 33 -19.22 15.08 -1.90
N ASN A 34 -18.94 13.77 -1.95
CA ASN A 34 -19.00 12.95 -0.74
C ASN A 34 -17.93 13.36 0.28
N ALA A 35 -16.71 13.65 -0.17
CA ALA A 35 -15.63 14.16 0.68
C ALA A 35 -16.00 15.51 1.33
N LEU A 36 -16.57 16.44 0.56
CA LEU A 36 -17.07 17.72 1.08
C LEU A 36 -18.18 17.54 2.12
N HIS A 37 -19.09 16.58 1.92
CA HIS A 37 -20.14 16.26 2.89
C HIS A 37 -19.59 15.73 4.22
N GLU A 38 -18.61 14.83 4.16
CA GLU A 38 -17.93 14.27 5.33
C GLU A 38 -17.10 15.32 6.08
N GLU A 39 -16.32 16.14 5.35
CA GLU A 39 -15.59 17.29 5.91
C GLU A 39 -16.56 18.28 6.57
N SER A 40 -17.69 18.61 5.92
CA SER A 40 -18.72 19.50 6.46
C SER A 40 -19.29 19.03 7.80
N ALA A 41 -19.52 17.73 7.95
CA ALA A 41 -19.96 17.15 9.22
C ALA A 41 -18.87 17.24 10.30
N THR A 42 -17.61 16.99 9.94
CA THR A 42 -16.45 17.06 10.85
C THR A 42 -16.20 18.48 11.33
N VAL A 43 -16.15 19.44 10.40
CA VAL A 43 -15.99 20.87 10.69
C VAL A 43 -17.10 21.38 11.60
N ARG A 44 -18.34 20.94 11.39
CA ARG A 44 -19.45 21.30 12.30
C ARG A 44 -19.25 20.77 13.72
N ARG A 45 -18.78 19.53 13.87
CA ARG A 45 -18.50 18.96 15.20
C ARG A 45 -17.40 19.77 15.91
N GLN A 46 -16.34 20.11 15.20
CA GLN A 46 -15.26 20.94 15.74
C GLN A 46 -15.73 22.34 16.13
N LEU A 47 -16.57 22.96 15.28
CA LEU A 47 -17.17 24.27 15.57
C LEU A 47 -18.04 24.24 16.84
N ARG A 48 -18.79 23.16 17.08
CA ARG A 48 -19.54 22.96 18.33
C ARG A 48 -18.63 22.87 19.56
N LEU A 49 -17.48 22.20 19.44
CA LEU A 49 -16.51 22.13 20.54
C LEU A 49 -15.93 23.51 20.88
N TYR A 50 -15.58 24.32 19.88
CA TYR A 50 -15.13 25.70 20.13
C TYR A 50 -16.22 26.56 20.76
N ALA A 51 -17.47 26.42 20.33
CA ALA A 51 -18.59 27.13 20.93
C ALA A 51 -18.80 26.72 22.40
N GLN A 52 -18.71 25.43 22.71
CA GLN A 52 -18.78 24.92 24.09
C GLN A 52 -17.63 25.43 24.96
N ALA A 53 -16.40 25.40 24.45
CA ALA A 53 -15.22 25.90 25.17
C ALA A 53 -15.34 27.41 25.47
N LEU A 54 -15.80 28.19 24.49
CA LEU A 54 -16.05 29.61 24.66
C LEU A 54 -17.14 29.87 25.70
N GLN A 55 -18.26 29.12 25.65
CA GLN A 55 -19.35 29.25 26.60
C GLN A 55 -18.90 28.89 28.02
N GLN A 56 -18.21 27.76 28.22
CA GLN A 56 -17.66 27.35 29.51
C GLN A 56 -16.70 28.40 30.10
N ARG A 57 -15.89 29.04 29.24
CA ARG A 57 -14.99 30.11 29.65
C ARG A 57 -15.77 31.32 30.16
N VAL A 58 -16.83 31.73 29.47
CA VAL A 58 -17.70 32.84 29.87
C VAL A 58 -18.47 32.51 31.15
N ASP A 59 -19.08 31.32 31.23
CA ASP A 59 -19.89 30.87 32.36
C ASP A 59 -19.10 30.84 33.67
N ARG A 60 -17.82 30.45 33.61
CA ARG A 60 -16.91 30.47 34.78
C ARG A 60 -16.88 31.83 35.49
N TYR A 61 -17.07 32.93 34.76
CA TYR A 61 -17.02 34.29 35.30
C TYR A 61 -18.39 34.88 35.63
N ARG A 62 -19.50 34.22 35.27
CA ARG A 62 -20.86 34.75 35.43
C ARG A 62 -21.30 34.80 36.90
N THR A 63 -20.84 33.87 37.73
CA THR A 63 -21.24 33.78 39.15
C THR A 63 -20.61 34.87 40.02
N LEU A 64 -19.43 35.37 39.67
CA LEU A 64 -18.70 36.30 40.54
C LEU A 64 -19.43 37.65 40.73
N PRO A 65 -19.90 38.35 39.68
CA PRO A 65 -20.71 39.56 39.85
C PRO A 65 -21.95 39.33 40.70
N GLN A 66 -22.58 38.14 40.62
CA GLN A 66 -23.74 37.78 41.42
C GLN A 66 -23.40 37.70 42.91
N ILE A 67 -22.28 37.05 43.26
CA ILE A 67 -21.81 36.99 44.64
C ILE A 67 -21.43 38.38 45.15
N LEU A 68 -20.70 39.16 44.35
CA LEU A 68 -20.28 40.51 44.73
C LEU A 68 -21.48 41.48 44.88
N ALA A 69 -22.55 41.30 44.11
CA ALA A 69 -23.75 42.12 44.26
C ALA A 69 -24.47 41.90 45.61
N LEU A 70 -24.25 40.75 46.26
CA LEU A 70 -24.77 40.43 47.60
C LEU A 70 -23.87 40.93 48.73
N ASP A 71 -22.67 41.42 48.43
CA ASP A 71 -21.70 41.84 49.44
C ASP A 71 -22.18 43.09 50.21
N PRO A 72 -22.26 43.05 51.56
CA PRO A 72 -22.80 44.15 52.36
C PRO A 72 -22.05 45.49 52.19
N GLU A 73 -20.74 45.45 52.00
CA GLU A 73 -19.94 46.68 51.84
C GLU A 73 -20.18 47.31 50.47
N LEU A 74 -20.28 46.49 49.41
CA LEU A 74 -20.60 46.98 48.06
C LEU A 74 -22.04 47.53 47.99
N ARG A 75 -23.00 46.90 48.68
CA ARG A 75 -24.38 47.38 48.79
C ARG A 75 -24.48 48.71 49.52
N ALA A 76 -23.79 48.85 50.64
CA ALA A 76 -23.73 50.12 51.38
C ALA A 76 -23.06 51.22 50.54
N ALA A 77 -22.05 50.86 49.75
CA ALA A 77 -21.26 51.82 48.99
C ALA A 77 -22.04 52.54 47.88
N VAL A 78 -23.06 51.90 47.31
CA VAL A 78 -23.87 52.47 46.22
C VAL A 78 -25.03 53.34 46.71
N SER A 79 -25.26 53.39 48.02
CA SER A 79 -26.43 54.06 48.62
C SER A 79 -26.19 55.52 49.03
N GLY A 80 -24.95 56.03 48.94
CA GLY A 80 -24.61 57.40 49.38
C GLY A 80 -23.15 57.79 49.08
N PRO A 81 -22.76 59.05 49.38
CA PRO A 81 -21.42 59.55 49.11
C PRO A 81 -20.36 58.82 49.95
N LEU A 82 -19.21 58.53 49.33
CA LEU A 82 -18.12 57.80 49.96
C LEU A 82 -16.96 58.72 50.33
N SER A 83 -16.41 58.52 51.52
CA SER A 83 -15.11 59.10 51.92
C SER A 83 -13.95 58.43 51.18
N ALA A 84 -12.82 59.14 51.05
CA ALA A 84 -11.62 58.60 50.41
C ALA A 84 -11.14 57.26 51.02
N ALA A 85 -11.23 57.12 52.36
CA ALA A 85 -10.90 55.89 53.07
C ALA A 85 -11.86 54.72 52.78
N GLN A 86 -13.14 55.00 52.45
CA GLN A 86 -14.08 53.98 52.01
C GLN A 86 -13.77 53.54 50.58
N VAL A 87 -13.51 54.48 49.66
CA VAL A 87 -13.13 54.18 48.27
C VAL A 87 -11.87 53.32 48.21
N GLU A 88 -10.83 53.65 49.00
CA GLU A 88 -9.61 52.84 49.04
C GLU A 88 -9.84 51.41 49.56
N ARG A 89 -10.68 51.24 50.59
CA ARG A 89 -11.05 49.90 51.08
C ARG A 89 -11.78 49.07 50.02
N LEU A 90 -12.74 49.65 49.32
CA LEU A 90 -13.47 48.99 48.24
C LEU A 90 -12.54 48.63 47.07
N ASN A 91 -11.64 49.53 46.69
CA ASN A 91 -10.61 49.30 45.68
C ASN A 91 -9.74 48.09 46.01
N ARG A 92 -9.21 48.00 47.24
CA ARG A 92 -8.42 46.83 47.70
C ARG A 92 -9.25 45.55 47.73
N LYS A 93 -10.54 45.63 48.06
CA LYS A 93 -11.45 44.47 48.04
C LYS A 93 -11.64 43.93 46.63
N LEU A 94 -11.94 44.81 45.67
CA LEU A 94 -12.08 44.44 44.26
C LEU A 94 -10.74 43.95 43.66
N GLU A 95 -9.61 44.55 44.04
CA GLU A 95 -8.27 44.07 43.67
C GLU A 95 -8.01 42.64 44.17
N ARG A 96 -8.32 42.34 45.44
CA ARG A 96 -8.20 40.98 46.01
C ARG A 96 -9.10 39.98 45.29
N ALA A 97 -10.36 40.33 45.06
CA ALA A 97 -11.30 39.48 44.32
C ALA A 97 -10.80 39.20 42.89
N ASN A 98 -10.29 40.23 42.20
CA ASN A 98 -9.75 40.10 40.84
C ASN A 98 -8.48 39.24 40.77
N ASN A 99 -7.61 39.29 41.80
CA ASN A 99 -6.40 38.47 41.86
C ASN A 99 -6.72 36.98 41.98
N VAL A 100 -7.83 36.63 42.64
CA VAL A 100 -8.28 35.23 42.76
C VAL A 100 -8.93 34.74 41.46
N THR A 101 -9.74 35.57 40.82
CA THR A 101 -10.48 35.18 39.60
C THR A 101 -9.65 35.32 38.33
N GLN A 102 -8.54 36.08 38.39
CA GLN A 102 -7.70 36.43 37.25
C GLN A 102 -8.49 37.04 36.09
N SER A 103 -9.52 37.84 36.41
CA SER A 103 -10.22 38.67 35.42
C SER A 103 -9.39 39.91 35.05
N SER A 104 -9.75 40.58 33.96
CA SER A 104 -9.06 41.80 33.52
C SER A 104 -9.30 42.95 34.49
N THR A 105 -10.57 43.26 34.79
CA THR A 105 -10.93 44.30 35.75
C THR A 105 -12.26 44.01 36.43
N LEU A 106 -12.41 44.37 37.71
CA LEU A 106 -13.68 44.47 38.43
C LEU A 106 -13.99 45.93 38.73
N THR A 107 -15.23 46.36 38.52
CA THR A 107 -15.67 47.76 38.71
C THR A 107 -17.00 47.80 39.44
N LEU A 108 -17.12 48.66 40.45
CA LEU A 108 -18.37 49.01 41.10
C LEU A 108 -18.88 50.33 40.51
N ILE A 109 -20.11 50.34 40.01
CA ILE A 109 -20.73 51.48 39.33
C ILE A 109 -21.99 51.89 40.10
N ASN A 110 -22.21 53.18 40.32
CA ASN A 110 -23.41 53.69 40.97
C ASN A 110 -24.62 53.75 40.01
N ARG A 111 -25.77 54.20 40.51
CA ARG A 111 -27.01 54.38 39.72
C ARG A 111 -26.94 55.47 38.64
N ASP A 112 -25.98 56.39 38.72
CA ASP A 112 -25.76 57.44 37.72
C ASP A 112 -24.77 57.02 36.61
N GLY A 113 -24.18 55.83 36.73
CA GLY A 113 -23.21 55.28 35.76
C GLY A 113 -21.75 55.60 36.07
N LEU A 114 -21.45 56.27 37.19
CA LEU A 114 -20.10 56.59 37.63
C LEU A 114 -19.45 55.41 38.36
N ALA A 115 -18.23 55.05 37.96
CA ALA A 115 -17.45 54.03 38.65
C ALA A 115 -16.89 54.53 39.99
N LEU A 116 -17.37 53.96 41.10
CA LEU A 116 -17.00 54.32 42.47
C LEU A 116 -15.69 53.67 42.93
N ALA A 117 -15.45 52.42 42.54
CA ALA A 117 -14.27 51.64 42.91
C ALA A 117 -13.92 50.64 41.79
N ALA A 118 -12.64 50.29 41.67
CA ALA A 118 -12.17 49.34 40.67
C ALA A 118 -10.94 48.55 41.13
N SER A 119 -10.73 47.36 40.56
CA SER A 119 -9.55 46.54 40.85
C SER A 119 -8.25 47.11 40.26
N ASN A 120 -8.34 47.91 39.18
CA ASN A 120 -7.20 48.53 38.51
C ASN A 120 -6.90 49.96 38.98
N TRP A 121 -7.39 50.33 40.17
CA TRP A 121 -7.35 51.70 40.70
C TRP A 121 -5.95 52.33 40.80
N ARG A 122 -4.89 51.51 40.94
CA ARG A 122 -3.49 51.97 41.01
C ARG A 122 -2.88 52.31 39.64
N GLY A 123 -3.49 51.83 38.55
CA GLY A 123 -2.96 52.00 37.22
C GLY A 123 -3.27 53.36 36.62
N ALA A 124 -2.44 53.82 35.68
CA ALA A 124 -2.68 55.03 34.89
C ALA A 124 -3.97 54.99 34.06
N ARG A 125 -4.57 53.79 33.90
CA ARG A 125 -5.84 53.52 33.20
C ARG A 125 -6.91 53.03 34.16
N SER A 126 -7.00 53.64 35.35
CA SER A 126 -8.00 53.32 36.38
C SER A 126 -9.43 53.53 35.89
N ASN A 127 -10.34 52.64 36.26
CA ASN A 127 -11.75 52.80 35.93
C ASN A 127 -12.48 53.78 36.87
N VAL A 128 -11.90 54.12 38.02
CA VAL A 128 -12.53 54.98 39.03
C VAL A 128 -12.80 56.37 38.46
N GLY A 129 -14.02 56.88 38.64
CA GLY A 129 -14.45 58.20 38.17
C GLY A 129 -14.84 58.25 36.68
N VAL A 130 -14.86 57.12 35.99
CA VAL A 130 -15.27 57.05 34.58
C VAL A 130 -16.78 56.79 34.48
N ASP A 131 -17.44 57.48 33.55
CA ASP A 131 -18.85 57.30 33.22
C ASP A 131 -19.05 56.12 32.26
N TYR A 132 -19.94 55.20 32.64
CA TYR A 132 -20.35 54.01 31.91
C TYR A 132 -21.87 53.94 31.64
N ALA A 133 -22.64 55.01 31.89
CA ALA A 133 -24.10 55.03 31.74
C ALA A 133 -24.59 54.65 30.33
N PHE A 134 -23.79 54.96 29.30
CA PHE A 134 -24.09 54.66 27.90
C PHE A 134 -23.74 53.23 27.48
N ARG A 135 -23.11 52.41 28.35
CA ARG A 135 -22.67 51.06 27.99
C ARG A 135 -23.84 50.06 28.09
N PRO A 136 -24.04 49.18 27.08
CA PRO A 136 -25.16 48.23 27.09
C PRO A 136 -25.19 47.29 28.29
N TYR A 137 -24.05 46.79 28.78
CA TYR A 137 -24.03 45.93 29.97
C TYR A 137 -24.62 46.64 31.19
N TYR A 138 -24.38 47.94 31.35
CA TYR A 138 -24.88 48.72 32.46
C TYR A 138 -26.40 48.95 32.34
N GLN A 139 -26.86 49.36 31.15
CA GLN A 139 -28.27 49.58 30.86
C GLN A 139 -29.09 48.29 31.02
N GLN A 140 -28.57 47.17 30.53
CA GLN A 140 -29.19 45.85 30.68
C GLN A 140 -29.25 45.42 32.15
N ALA A 141 -28.20 45.67 32.95
CA ALA A 141 -28.25 45.36 34.37
C ALA A 141 -29.33 46.19 35.10
N LEU A 142 -29.51 47.47 34.75
CA LEU A 142 -30.58 48.30 35.32
C LEU A 142 -31.98 47.79 34.94
N SER A 143 -32.19 47.31 33.71
CA SER A 143 -33.51 46.89 33.23
C SER A 143 -33.86 45.43 33.56
N ASN A 144 -32.87 44.54 33.45
CA ASN A 144 -33.06 43.08 33.48
C ASN A 144 -32.38 42.43 34.70
N GLY A 145 -31.73 43.20 35.57
CA GLY A 145 -30.98 42.71 36.72
C GLY A 145 -29.59 42.17 36.38
N SER A 146 -29.31 41.82 35.12
CA SER A 146 -27.99 41.42 34.63
C SER A 146 -27.78 41.88 33.19
N GLY A 147 -26.52 42.02 32.79
CA GLY A 147 -26.18 42.49 31.45
C GLY A 147 -24.86 41.92 30.95
N SER A 148 -24.73 41.82 29.63
CA SER A 148 -23.51 41.35 28.97
C SER A 148 -23.24 42.12 27.68
N PHE A 149 -21.97 42.34 27.37
CA PHE A 149 -21.59 43.12 26.18
C PHE A 149 -20.14 42.86 25.80
N TYR A 150 -19.88 42.65 24.52
CA TYR A 150 -18.52 42.72 23.99
C TYR A 150 -18.18 44.17 23.69
N GLY A 151 -16.97 44.63 24.04
CA GLY A 151 -16.49 45.92 23.56
C GLY A 151 -15.03 46.20 23.90
N ILE A 152 -14.52 47.29 23.36
CA ILE A 152 -13.20 47.82 23.70
C ILE A 152 -13.33 48.70 24.96
N GLY A 153 -12.54 48.38 25.99
CA GLY A 153 -12.61 49.08 27.28
C GLY A 153 -12.22 50.55 27.20
N MET A 154 -12.96 51.43 27.90
CA MET A 154 -12.80 52.90 27.84
C MET A 154 -11.40 53.39 28.22
N THR A 155 -10.85 52.81 29.28
CA THR A 155 -9.56 53.21 29.87
C THR A 155 -8.43 52.34 29.34
N THR A 156 -8.69 51.03 29.23
CA THR A 156 -7.68 50.03 28.84
C THR A 156 -7.39 49.99 27.34
N SER A 157 -8.33 50.40 26.47
CA SER A 157 -8.30 50.19 25.02
C SER A 157 -8.11 48.73 24.57
N GLU A 158 -8.32 47.78 25.49
CA GLU A 158 -8.23 46.36 25.22
C GLU A 158 -9.63 45.76 25.01
N PRO A 159 -9.83 44.93 23.99
CA PRO A 159 -11.05 44.16 23.80
C PRO A 159 -11.37 43.27 25.00
N GLY A 160 -12.65 43.19 25.37
CA GLY A 160 -13.10 42.29 26.41
C GLY A 160 -14.59 42.03 26.36
N TYR A 161 -14.99 40.98 27.06
CA TYR A 161 -16.39 40.69 27.34
C TYR A 161 -16.74 41.16 28.74
N PHE A 162 -17.76 42.02 28.83
CA PHE A 162 -18.23 42.60 30.08
C PHE A 162 -19.45 41.82 30.55
N LEU A 163 -19.43 41.35 31.79
CA LEU A 163 -20.59 40.80 32.49
C LEU A 163 -20.92 41.70 33.66
N SER A 164 -22.21 41.88 33.94
CA SER A 164 -22.67 42.82 34.95
C SER A 164 -23.89 42.30 35.70
N GLN A 165 -23.97 42.65 36.98
CA GLN A 165 -25.08 42.30 37.86
C GLN A 165 -25.53 43.53 38.64
N ALA A 166 -26.85 43.75 38.70
CA ALA A 166 -27.46 44.78 39.50
C ALA A 166 -27.32 44.50 41.00
N ILE A 167 -27.03 45.55 41.76
CA ILE A 167 -27.15 45.60 43.20
C ILE A 167 -28.53 46.16 43.52
N VAL A 168 -29.34 45.38 44.22
CA VAL A 168 -30.70 45.78 44.63
C VAL A 168 -30.79 46.08 46.12
N ASP A 169 -31.67 47.00 46.49
CA ASP A 169 -32.04 47.24 47.89
C ASP A 169 -33.07 46.21 48.40
N ALA A 170 -33.51 46.36 49.65
CA ALA A 170 -34.51 45.48 50.26
C ALA A 170 -35.91 45.59 49.61
N GLY A 171 -36.18 46.66 48.87
CA GLY A 171 -37.41 46.87 48.10
C GLY A 171 -37.31 46.43 46.64
N GLY A 172 -36.17 45.86 46.22
CA GLY A 172 -35.94 45.39 44.86
C GLY A 172 -35.56 46.48 43.85
N GLN A 173 -35.31 47.73 44.29
CA GLN A 173 -34.82 48.77 43.38
C GLN A 173 -33.31 48.65 43.15
N VAL A 174 -32.88 48.89 41.92
CA VAL A 174 -31.46 48.86 41.55
C VAL A 174 -30.75 50.14 42.04
N GLN A 175 -29.72 49.96 42.87
CA GLN A 175 -28.93 51.04 43.47
C GLN A 175 -27.53 51.17 42.83
N GLY A 176 -27.04 50.13 42.16
CA GLY A 176 -25.77 50.15 41.46
C GLY A 176 -25.52 48.85 40.69
N VAL A 177 -24.34 48.70 40.11
CA VAL A 177 -23.98 47.55 39.26
C VAL A 177 -22.54 47.13 39.54
N VAL A 178 -22.31 45.82 39.70
CA VAL A 178 -20.97 45.24 39.69
C VAL A 178 -20.67 44.74 38.29
N VAL A 179 -19.50 45.11 37.75
CA VAL A 179 -19.08 44.75 36.39
C VAL A 179 -17.73 44.04 36.42
N ILE A 180 -17.64 42.93 35.70
CA ILE A 180 -16.40 42.21 35.44
C ILE A 180 -16.05 42.31 33.94
N LYS A 181 -14.78 42.54 33.64
CA LYS A 181 -14.23 42.46 32.29
C LYS A 181 -13.40 41.19 32.15
N ILE A 182 -13.72 40.39 31.14
CA ILE A 182 -13.00 39.17 30.77
C ILE A 182 -12.16 39.48 29.53
N ALA A 183 -10.86 39.25 29.62
CA ALA A 183 -9.96 39.36 28.46
C ALA A 183 -10.13 38.12 27.58
N LEU A 184 -10.52 38.32 26.31
CA LEU A 184 -10.71 37.22 25.35
C LEU A 184 -9.43 36.83 24.60
N ALA A 185 -8.33 37.57 24.78
CA ALA A 185 -7.04 37.33 24.11
C ALA A 185 -6.43 35.95 24.40
N ALA A 186 -6.78 35.33 25.54
CA ALA A 186 -6.36 33.96 25.84
C ALA A 186 -7.00 32.94 24.89
N LEU A 187 -8.25 33.18 24.48
CA LEU A 187 -8.98 32.28 23.56
C LEU A 187 -8.43 32.38 22.13
N GLU A 188 -8.09 33.60 21.68
CA GLU A 188 -7.45 33.78 20.37
C GLU A 188 -6.12 33.01 20.26
N ARG A 189 -5.35 32.95 21.35
CA ARG A 189 -4.08 32.18 21.42
C ARG A 189 -4.29 30.67 21.31
N GLU A 190 -5.40 30.16 21.81
CA GLU A 190 -5.75 28.74 21.67
C GLU A 190 -6.12 28.40 20.21
N TRP A 191 -6.88 29.27 19.55
CA TRP A 191 -7.27 29.09 18.15
C TRP A 191 -6.11 29.26 17.15
N LEU A 192 -5.05 29.98 17.52
CA LEU A 192 -3.84 30.14 16.71
C LEU A 192 -3.09 28.81 16.44
N GLN A 193 -3.36 27.76 17.23
CA GLN A 193 -2.68 26.47 17.09
C GLN A 193 -3.32 25.52 16.06
N THR A 194 -4.47 25.89 15.50
CA THR A 194 -5.15 25.07 14.48
C THR A 194 -4.94 25.62 13.07
N PRO A 195 -4.86 24.73 12.05
CA PRO A 195 -4.68 25.16 10.66
C PRO A 195 -5.90 25.93 10.12
N ASP A 196 -7.08 25.62 10.64
CA ASP A 196 -8.35 26.25 10.28
C ASP A 196 -8.48 27.69 10.79
N ILE A 197 -9.26 28.49 10.07
CA ILE A 197 -9.54 29.87 10.47
C ILE A 197 -10.83 29.89 11.30
N VAL A 198 -10.71 30.27 12.56
CA VAL A 198 -11.84 30.39 13.50
C VAL A 198 -12.11 31.87 13.75
N LEU A 199 -13.37 32.28 13.61
CA LEU A 199 -13.82 33.66 13.77
C LEU A 199 -15.03 33.70 14.69
N ALA A 200 -15.12 34.70 15.57
CA ALA A 200 -16.37 35.05 16.26
C ALA A 200 -16.86 36.41 15.77
N SER A 201 -18.13 36.48 15.38
CA SER A 201 -18.81 37.71 15.02
C SER A 201 -19.97 38.01 15.97
N ASP A 202 -20.27 39.30 16.12
CA ASP A 202 -21.38 39.77 16.93
C ASP A 202 -22.72 39.64 16.20
N ALA A 203 -23.81 40.10 16.82
CA ALA A 203 -25.14 40.09 16.23
C ALA A 203 -25.23 40.93 14.93
N HIS A 204 -24.35 41.92 14.76
CA HIS A 204 -24.24 42.74 13.55
C HIS A 204 -23.30 42.13 12.50
N GLN A 205 -22.80 40.92 12.72
CA GLN A 205 -21.87 40.19 11.85
C GLN A 205 -20.52 40.90 11.66
N VAL A 206 -20.07 41.63 12.67
CA VAL A 206 -18.73 42.20 12.76
C VAL A 206 -17.82 41.21 13.49
N VAL A 207 -16.77 40.76 12.83
CA VAL A 207 -15.79 39.83 13.40
C VAL A 207 -15.00 40.55 14.49
N PHE A 208 -15.03 40.01 15.71
CA PHE A 208 -14.41 40.64 16.87
C PHE A 208 -13.36 39.77 17.55
N LEU A 209 -13.38 38.46 17.31
CA LEU A 209 -12.26 37.53 17.59
C LEU A 209 -11.89 36.78 16.32
N ALA A 210 -10.60 36.54 16.12
CA ALA A 210 -10.13 35.75 15.01
C ALA A 210 -8.82 35.01 15.35
N SER A 211 -8.69 33.76 14.87
CA SER A 211 -7.41 33.03 14.96
C SER A 211 -6.29 33.70 14.13
N ARG A 212 -6.65 34.51 13.14
CA ARG A 212 -5.71 35.28 12.31
C ARG A 212 -6.04 36.78 12.38
N PRO A 213 -5.08 37.66 12.77
CA PRO A 213 -5.34 39.08 13.03
C PRO A 213 -5.99 39.85 11.88
N GLN A 214 -5.65 39.52 10.62
CA GLN A 214 -6.17 40.16 9.40
C GLN A 214 -7.69 40.02 9.17
N TRP A 215 -8.36 39.15 9.93
CA TRP A 215 -9.80 38.93 9.88
C TRP A 215 -10.58 39.72 10.92
N ARG A 216 -9.89 40.26 11.93
CA ARG A 216 -10.52 41.02 13.01
C ARG A 216 -11.06 42.35 12.49
N TYR A 217 -12.23 42.75 12.99
CA TYR A 217 -12.97 43.96 12.62
C TYR A 217 -13.47 44.00 11.17
N ARG A 218 -13.67 42.81 10.57
CA ARG A 218 -14.30 42.71 9.25
C ARG A 218 -15.81 42.50 9.35
N MET A 219 -16.54 43.17 8.47
CA MET A 219 -18.00 43.05 8.33
C MET A 219 -18.32 41.90 7.37
N LEU A 220 -18.97 40.84 7.86
CA LEU A 220 -19.43 39.72 7.02
C LEU A 220 -20.66 40.09 6.18
N ALA A 221 -21.41 41.10 6.63
CA ALA A 221 -22.53 41.71 5.93
C ALA A 221 -22.49 43.24 6.05
N PRO A 222 -23.03 44.00 5.09
CA PRO A 222 -23.12 45.45 5.20
C PRO A 222 -23.98 45.88 6.40
N LEU A 223 -23.46 46.82 7.20
CA LEU A 223 -24.19 47.39 8.33
C LEU A 223 -25.27 48.38 7.86
N SER A 224 -26.46 48.33 8.47
CA SER A 224 -27.50 49.34 8.25
C SER A 224 -27.12 50.69 8.89
N LEU A 225 -27.80 51.78 8.50
CA LEU A 225 -27.59 53.09 9.12
C LEU A 225 -27.90 53.08 10.63
N ARG A 226 -28.89 52.28 11.04
CA ARG A 226 -29.25 52.09 12.45
C ARG A 226 -28.14 51.38 13.21
N ASP A 227 -27.66 50.24 12.70
CA ASP A 227 -26.58 49.47 13.36
C ASP A 227 -25.30 50.31 13.50
N ARG A 228 -24.96 51.10 12.48
CA ARG A 228 -23.81 52.02 12.54
C ARG A 228 -23.97 53.09 13.62
N SER A 229 -25.17 53.62 13.78
CA SER A 229 -25.46 54.62 14.82
C SER A 229 -25.37 54.00 16.22
N GLU A 230 -25.89 52.79 16.39
CA GLU A 230 -25.85 52.03 17.64
C GLU A 230 -24.42 51.62 18.04
N LEU A 231 -23.62 51.09 17.11
CA LEU A 231 -22.22 50.74 17.37
C LEU A 231 -21.38 51.97 17.76
N ARG A 232 -21.69 53.14 17.21
CA ARG A 232 -21.05 54.42 17.55
C ARG A 232 -21.49 54.94 18.92
N SER A 233 -22.78 54.92 19.23
CA SER A 233 -23.30 55.41 20.52
C SER A 233 -22.84 54.54 21.68
N THR A 234 -22.79 53.22 21.49
CA THR A 234 -22.31 52.25 22.48
C THR A 234 -20.79 52.15 22.55
N ARG A 235 -20.07 52.73 21.57
CA ARG A 235 -18.60 52.66 21.41
C ARG A 235 -18.07 51.23 21.47
N GLN A 236 -18.75 50.28 20.84
CA GLN A 236 -18.40 48.86 20.88
C GLN A 236 -16.98 48.58 20.37
N TYR A 237 -16.65 49.16 19.21
CA TYR A 237 -15.36 48.99 18.52
C TYR A 237 -14.43 50.21 18.63
N ALA A 238 -14.74 51.17 19.52
CA ALA A 238 -14.02 52.44 19.63
C ALA A 238 -13.79 53.09 18.24
N ASP A 239 -12.57 53.50 17.92
CA ASP A 239 -12.19 54.12 16.64
C ASP A 239 -11.65 53.10 15.61
N GLN A 240 -11.89 51.80 15.79
CA GLN A 240 -11.43 50.78 14.84
C GLN A 240 -12.17 50.90 13.50
N GLY A 241 -11.40 50.96 12.41
CA GLY A 241 -11.95 50.96 11.06
C GLY A 241 -12.54 49.60 10.69
N LEU A 242 -13.86 49.52 10.54
CA LEU A 242 -14.53 48.30 10.10
C LEU A 242 -14.36 48.12 8.58
N LEU A 243 -13.76 47.00 8.18
CA LEU A 243 -13.49 46.68 6.77
C LEU A 243 -14.52 45.70 6.22
N PRO A 244 -15.03 45.85 4.99
CA PRO A 244 -15.90 44.84 4.39
C PRO A 244 -15.11 43.54 4.09
N LEU A 245 -15.73 42.38 4.33
CA LEU A 245 -15.22 41.10 3.85
C LEU A 245 -15.65 40.88 2.39
N ARG A 246 -14.71 40.57 1.49
CA ARG A 246 -15.03 40.21 0.10
C ARG A 246 -14.99 38.71 -0.07
N ARG A 247 -16.18 38.11 -0.22
CA ARG A 247 -16.36 36.68 -0.49
C ARG A 247 -17.36 36.44 -1.62
N ARG A 248 -17.17 35.36 -2.37
CA ARG A 248 -18.10 34.84 -3.36
C ARG A 248 -18.61 33.47 -2.91
N LEU A 249 -19.92 33.30 -2.92
CA LEU A 249 -20.57 32.01 -2.66
C LEU A 249 -20.47 31.13 -3.91
N ILE A 250 -19.96 29.91 -3.75
CA ILE A 250 -19.87 28.91 -4.83
C ILE A 250 -21.07 27.97 -4.73
N GLU A 251 -21.25 27.32 -3.57
CA GLU A 251 -22.27 26.29 -3.37
C GLU A 251 -22.72 26.26 -1.90
N GLN A 252 -23.99 25.97 -1.66
CA GLN A 252 -24.49 25.65 -0.32
C GLN A 252 -24.53 24.14 -0.14
N THR A 253 -23.82 23.64 0.88
CA THR A 253 -23.91 22.23 1.25
C THR A 253 -25.25 21.97 1.94
N GLY A 254 -25.90 20.84 1.65
CA GLY A 254 -27.23 20.49 2.20
C GLY A 254 -27.30 20.45 3.75
N ASN A 255 -26.14 20.42 4.41
CA ASN A 255 -26.07 20.45 5.87
C ASN A 255 -26.13 21.88 6.43
N GLY A 256 -25.97 22.95 5.63
CA GLY A 256 -25.90 24.35 6.10
C GLY A 256 -24.48 24.95 6.13
N GLY A 257 -23.48 24.21 5.68
CA GLY A 257 -22.16 24.77 5.35
C GLY A 257 -22.14 25.39 3.96
N VAL A 258 -21.18 26.25 3.71
CA VAL A 258 -21.12 27.04 2.48
C VAL A 258 -19.72 26.94 1.88
N LEU A 259 -19.61 26.53 0.63
CA LEU A 259 -18.36 26.64 -0.11
C LEU A 259 -18.22 28.08 -0.61
N ALA A 260 -17.16 28.76 -0.18
CA ALA A 260 -16.94 30.16 -0.50
C ALA A 260 -15.49 30.42 -0.92
N GLU A 261 -15.32 31.35 -1.85
CA GLU A 261 -14.02 31.89 -2.20
C GLU A 261 -13.85 33.25 -1.54
N VAL A 262 -12.73 33.47 -0.84
CA VAL A 262 -12.47 34.72 -0.11
C VAL A 262 -11.31 35.45 -0.79
N SER A 263 -11.61 36.64 -1.30
CA SER A 263 -10.65 37.45 -2.06
C SER A 263 -9.90 38.46 -1.18
N ASP A 264 -10.53 38.92 -0.10
CA ASP A 264 -9.91 39.83 0.88
C ASP A 264 -10.42 39.53 2.29
N PRO A 265 -9.57 38.99 3.19
CA PRO A 265 -8.15 38.66 2.98
C PRO A 265 -7.98 37.43 2.05
N PRO A 266 -6.96 37.41 1.18
CA PRO A 266 -6.84 36.37 0.14
C PRO A 266 -6.55 34.99 0.75
N LEU A 267 -7.28 33.99 0.29
CA LEU A 267 -7.02 32.58 0.55
C LEU A 267 -6.59 31.86 -0.74
N ALA A 268 -5.83 30.77 -0.59
CA ALA A 268 -5.23 30.06 -1.72
C ALA A 268 -6.24 29.27 -2.58
N GLY A 269 -7.51 29.18 -2.16
CA GLY A 269 -8.54 28.41 -2.83
C GLY A 269 -9.90 28.54 -2.13
N PRO A 270 -10.90 27.78 -2.61
CA PRO A 270 -12.21 27.72 -1.97
C PRO A 270 -12.10 27.11 -0.57
N VAL A 271 -12.95 27.59 0.33
CA VAL A 271 -13.03 27.12 1.70
C VAL A 271 -14.45 26.71 2.06
N LEU A 272 -14.55 25.69 2.89
CA LEU A 272 -15.78 25.28 3.52
C LEU A 272 -16.02 26.15 4.76
N TRP A 273 -17.02 27.01 4.68
CA TRP A 273 -17.44 27.94 5.71
C TRP A 273 -18.63 27.36 6.49
N GLN A 274 -18.42 27.03 7.76
CA GLN A 274 -19.50 26.67 8.69
C GLN A 274 -19.77 27.80 9.67
N THR A 275 -21.04 27.98 10.04
CA THR A 275 -21.48 28.98 11.03
C THR A 275 -22.36 28.32 12.08
N LEU A 276 -22.15 28.67 13.34
CA LEU A 276 -22.94 28.22 14.49
C LEU A 276 -23.28 29.44 15.36
N GLU A 277 -24.53 29.56 15.77
CA GLU A 277 -24.91 30.53 16.80
C GLU A 277 -24.54 29.99 18.19
N VAL A 278 -23.89 30.84 18.99
CA VAL A 278 -23.53 30.54 20.37
C VAL A 278 -24.71 30.95 21.26
N PRO A 279 -25.31 30.02 22.03
CA PRO A 279 -26.43 30.32 22.92
C PRO A 279 -26.11 31.46 23.91
N GLU A 280 -27.13 32.20 24.33
CA GLU A 280 -27.10 33.28 25.35
C GLU A 280 -26.26 34.53 25.05
N SER A 281 -25.23 34.46 24.21
CA SER A 281 -24.33 35.58 23.89
C SER A 281 -24.74 36.36 22.64
N GLY A 282 -25.57 35.77 21.77
CA GLY A 282 -25.93 36.35 20.47
C GLY A 282 -24.77 36.35 19.47
N TRP A 283 -23.68 35.62 19.76
CA TRP A 283 -22.52 35.53 18.89
C TRP A 283 -22.69 34.46 17.83
N ARG A 284 -22.01 34.65 16.70
CA ARG A 284 -21.85 33.64 15.67
C ARG A 284 -20.40 33.22 15.58
N LEU A 285 -20.16 31.94 15.74
CA LEU A 285 -18.85 31.34 15.52
C LEU A 285 -18.78 30.80 14.10
N HIS A 286 -17.68 31.06 13.43
CA HIS A 286 -17.41 30.63 12.07
C HIS A 286 -16.11 29.85 12.01
N LEU A 287 -16.08 28.80 11.21
CA LEU A 287 -14.88 28.03 10.91
C LEU A 287 -14.75 27.88 9.40
N LEU A 288 -13.60 28.27 8.86
CA LEU A 288 -13.25 28.15 7.46
C LEU A 288 -12.18 27.06 7.32
N HIS A 289 -12.54 26.00 6.61
CA HIS A 289 -11.70 24.82 6.36
C HIS A 289 -11.26 24.77 4.90
N ASP A 290 -10.02 24.35 4.65
CA ASP A 290 -9.44 24.24 3.30
C ASP A 290 -9.91 22.97 2.59
N THR A 291 -10.54 23.11 1.41
CA THR A 291 -11.11 21.98 0.67
C THR A 291 -10.21 21.44 -0.44
N ARG A 292 -8.94 21.87 -0.52
CA ARG A 292 -8.00 21.39 -1.56
C ARG A 292 -7.77 19.87 -1.51
N ALA A 293 -7.85 19.27 -0.33
CA ALA A 293 -7.75 17.83 -0.15
C ALA A 293 -8.94 17.09 -0.80
N SER A 294 -10.17 17.55 -0.54
CA SER A 294 -11.39 17.06 -1.20
C SER A 294 -11.32 17.17 -2.74
N ALA A 295 -10.88 18.30 -3.26
CA ALA A 295 -10.72 18.48 -4.71
C ALA A 295 -9.62 17.57 -5.31
N ALA A 296 -8.55 17.30 -4.56
CA ALA A 296 -7.51 16.35 -4.98
C ALA A 296 -8.03 14.91 -5.00
N ALA A 297 -8.86 14.52 -4.03
CA ALA A 297 -9.52 13.21 -4.00
C ALA A 297 -10.45 13.02 -5.21
N GLY A 298 -11.24 14.03 -5.57
CA GLY A 298 -12.06 14.02 -6.79
C GLY A 298 -11.23 13.83 -8.07
N ARG A 299 -10.11 14.56 -8.22
CA ARG A 299 -9.21 14.38 -9.37
C ARG A 299 -8.59 12.98 -9.41
N ALA A 300 -8.17 12.43 -8.27
CA ALA A 300 -7.62 11.09 -8.20
C ALA A 300 -8.67 10.02 -8.59
N ALA A 301 -9.91 10.17 -8.12
CA ALA A 301 -11.03 9.30 -8.48
C ALA A 301 -11.35 9.36 -9.98
N ALA A 302 -11.33 10.56 -10.58
CA ALA A 302 -11.50 10.71 -12.03
C ALA A 302 -10.42 9.94 -12.81
N ILE A 303 -9.14 10.08 -12.44
CA ILE A 303 -8.02 9.36 -13.09
C ILE A 303 -8.18 7.85 -12.93
N ALA A 304 -8.53 7.38 -11.73
CA ALA A 304 -8.76 5.97 -11.47
C ALA A 304 -9.92 5.41 -12.32
N ALA A 305 -11.03 6.15 -12.42
CA ALA A 305 -12.16 5.77 -13.27
C ALA A 305 -11.78 5.73 -14.76
N ALA A 306 -10.94 6.65 -15.23
CA ALA A 306 -10.40 6.63 -16.59
C ALA A 306 -9.62 5.34 -16.87
N GLY A 307 -8.71 4.99 -15.95
CA GLY A 307 -7.89 3.79 -16.05
C GLY A 307 -8.73 2.50 -16.01
N ALA A 308 -9.72 2.43 -15.12
CA ALA A 308 -10.64 1.30 -15.03
C ALA A 308 -11.47 1.13 -16.31
N TRP A 309 -12.00 2.24 -16.86
CA TRP A 309 -12.75 2.21 -18.12
C TRP A 309 -11.88 1.75 -19.29
N LEU A 310 -10.65 2.26 -19.39
CA LEU A 310 -9.70 1.87 -20.43
C LEU A 310 -9.35 0.37 -20.32
N ALA A 311 -9.14 -0.15 -19.11
CA ALA A 311 -8.88 -1.57 -18.88
C ALA A 311 -10.07 -2.45 -19.32
N LEU A 312 -11.31 -2.05 -18.99
CA LEU A 312 -12.52 -2.74 -19.44
C LEU A 312 -12.68 -2.70 -20.97
N ALA A 313 -12.42 -1.56 -21.60
CA ALA A 313 -12.45 -1.42 -23.05
C ALA A 313 -11.40 -2.31 -23.74
N LEU A 314 -10.16 -2.34 -23.22
CA LEU A 314 -9.09 -3.19 -23.74
C LEU A 314 -9.42 -4.68 -23.54
N LEU A 315 -9.98 -5.06 -22.40
CA LEU A 315 -10.43 -6.42 -22.13
C LEU A 315 -11.53 -6.84 -23.12
N TRP A 316 -12.51 -5.98 -23.35
CA TRP A 316 -13.58 -6.24 -24.32
C TRP A 316 -13.03 -6.40 -25.74
N LEU A 317 -12.12 -5.53 -26.18
CA LEU A 317 -11.45 -5.63 -27.48
C LEU A 317 -10.62 -6.92 -27.59
N PHE A 318 -9.90 -7.30 -26.54
CA PHE A 318 -9.12 -8.53 -26.49
C PHE A 318 -10.01 -9.78 -26.62
N VAL A 319 -11.12 -9.84 -25.87
CA VAL A 319 -12.10 -10.93 -25.99
C VAL A 319 -12.70 -10.98 -27.38
N GLN A 320 -13.06 -9.82 -27.96
CA GLN A 320 -13.60 -9.75 -29.32
C GLN A 320 -12.59 -10.25 -30.36
N GLN A 321 -11.31 -9.87 -30.24
CA GLN A 321 -10.23 -10.33 -31.12
C GLN A 321 -10.01 -11.85 -30.99
N ARG A 322 -9.98 -12.37 -29.75
CA ARG A 322 -9.78 -13.81 -29.49
C ARG A 322 -10.92 -14.66 -30.03
N ARG A 323 -12.16 -14.19 -29.93
CA ARG A 323 -13.33 -14.84 -30.54
C ARG A 323 -13.23 -14.87 -32.06
N ARG A 324 -12.86 -13.76 -32.71
CA ARG A 324 -12.66 -13.69 -34.17
C ARG A 324 -11.58 -14.68 -34.64
N LEU A 325 -10.44 -14.72 -33.94
CA LEU A 325 -9.34 -15.61 -34.30
C LEU A 325 -9.72 -17.09 -34.15
N SER A 326 -10.47 -17.42 -33.11
CA SER A 326 -10.92 -18.80 -32.85
C SER A 326 -11.92 -19.27 -33.91
N ALA A 327 -12.86 -18.42 -34.32
CA ALA A 327 -13.80 -18.73 -35.39
C ALA A 327 -13.10 -18.97 -36.74
N LEU A 328 -12.08 -18.18 -37.07
CA LEU A 328 -11.25 -18.38 -38.27
C LEU A 328 -10.52 -19.73 -38.24
N ARG A 329 -9.93 -20.11 -37.11
CA ARG A 329 -9.24 -21.40 -36.95
C ARG A 329 -10.17 -22.59 -37.12
N GLN A 330 -11.38 -22.52 -36.59
CA GLN A 330 -12.36 -23.61 -36.73
C GLN A 330 -12.79 -23.81 -38.18
N ARG A 331 -13.04 -22.73 -38.92
CA ARG A 331 -13.39 -22.82 -40.36
C ARG A 331 -12.28 -23.48 -41.17
N SER A 332 -11.04 -23.02 -41.00
CA SER A 332 -9.88 -23.58 -41.71
C SER A 332 -9.63 -25.05 -41.39
N ARG A 333 -9.86 -25.50 -40.15
CA ARG A 333 -9.74 -26.92 -39.78
C ARG A 333 -10.79 -27.78 -40.47
N HIS A 334 -12.04 -27.33 -40.47
CA HIS A 334 -13.14 -28.07 -41.06
C HIS A 334 -12.96 -28.23 -42.58
N GLU A 335 -12.55 -27.17 -43.27
CA GLU A 335 -12.24 -27.20 -44.71
C GLU A 335 -11.11 -28.20 -45.03
N LEU A 336 -10.06 -28.23 -44.20
CA LEU A 336 -8.93 -29.16 -44.40
C LEU A 336 -9.33 -30.63 -44.17
N GLU A 337 -10.13 -30.90 -43.14
CA GLU A 337 -10.62 -32.26 -42.85
C GLU A 337 -11.50 -32.79 -43.99
N THR A 338 -12.38 -31.96 -44.55
CA THR A 338 -13.22 -32.35 -45.68
C THR A 338 -12.43 -32.66 -46.94
N LEU A 339 -11.39 -31.86 -47.24
CA LEU A 339 -10.53 -32.09 -48.41
C LEU A 339 -9.71 -33.38 -48.28
N LEU A 340 -9.21 -33.68 -47.08
CA LEU A 340 -8.45 -34.92 -46.83
C LEU A 340 -9.30 -36.18 -46.96
N GLN A 341 -10.56 -36.14 -46.49
CA GLN A 341 -11.47 -37.29 -46.61
C GLN A 341 -11.86 -37.56 -48.07
N GLN A 342 -12.20 -36.52 -48.83
CA GLN A 342 -12.56 -36.66 -50.25
C GLN A 342 -11.40 -37.27 -51.07
N HIS A 343 -10.16 -36.84 -50.84
CA HIS A 343 -9.03 -37.34 -51.60
C HIS A 343 -8.56 -38.75 -51.21
N ALA A 344 -8.72 -39.17 -49.94
CA ALA A 344 -8.41 -40.54 -49.53
C ALA A 344 -9.33 -41.57 -50.22
N GLU A 345 -10.57 -41.17 -50.53
CA GLU A 345 -11.57 -42.01 -51.18
C GLU A 345 -11.38 -42.06 -52.71
N GLU A 346 -10.99 -40.94 -53.33
CA GLU A 346 -10.65 -40.86 -54.76
C GLU A 346 -9.41 -41.70 -55.14
N LEU A 347 -8.36 -41.70 -54.31
CA LEU A 347 -7.13 -42.45 -54.59
C LEU A 347 -7.35 -43.97 -54.56
N ARG A 348 -8.20 -44.45 -53.65
CA ARG A 348 -8.47 -45.89 -53.47
C ARG A 348 -9.34 -46.45 -54.60
N THR A 349 -10.33 -45.69 -55.06
CA THR A 349 -11.23 -46.09 -56.16
C THR A 349 -10.53 -46.08 -57.52
N ALA A 350 -9.61 -45.13 -57.76
CA ALA A 350 -8.80 -45.10 -58.97
C ALA A 350 -7.83 -46.30 -59.10
N GLN A 351 -7.32 -46.83 -57.97
CA GLN A 351 -6.37 -47.94 -57.95
C GLN A 351 -7.01 -49.28 -58.37
N ASP A 352 -8.17 -49.61 -57.82
CA ASP A 352 -8.85 -50.88 -58.10
C ASP A 352 -9.41 -50.91 -59.54
N GLY A 353 -9.79 -49.75 -60.10
CA GLY A 353 -10.29 -49.62 -61.47
C GLY A 353 -9.25 -49.95 -62.55
N VAL A 354 -7.98 -49.54 -62.38
CA VAL A 354 -6.92 -49.73 -63.38
C VAL A 354 -6.48 -51.19 -63.50
N VAL A 355 -6.34 -51.90 -62.38
CA VAL A 355 -5.96 -53.32 -62.37
C VAL A 355 -7.07 -54.19 -62.97
N THR A 356 -8.32 -53.90 -62.62
CA THR A 356 -9.49 -54.63 -63.13
C THR A 356 -9.67 -54.42 -64.64
N ALA A 357 -9.53 -53.18 -65.13
CA ALA A 357 -9.62 -52.89 -66.56
C ALA A 357 -8.49 -53.54 -67.38
N ALA A 358 -7.30 -53.67 -66.80
CA ALA A 358 -6.16 -54.35 -67.44
C ALA A 358 -6.35 -55.87 -67.55
N GLN A 359 -6.94 -56.51 -66.53
CA GLN A 359 -7.30 -57.94 -66.59
C GLN A 359 -8.33 -58.20 -67.70
N GLN A 360 -9.35 -57.35 -67.82
CA GLN A 360 -10.37 -57.47 -68.88
C GLN A 360 -9.78 -57.28 -70.29
N ALA A 361 -8.81 -56.37 -70.45
CA ALA A 361 -8.12 -56.17 -71.72
C ALA A 361 -7.23 -57.36 -72.10
N ASN A 362 -6.56 -58.00 -71.13
CA ASN A 362 -5.78 -59.23 -71.36
C ASN A 362 -6.67 -60.40 -71.83
N ALA A 363 -7.93 -60.43 -71.38
CA ALA A 363 -8.95 -61.39 -71.81
C ALA A 363 -9.61 -61.07 -73.17
N GLY A 364 -9.09 -60.10 -73.94
CA GLY A 364 -9.55 -59.79 -75.30
C GLY A 364 -10.54 -58.63 -75.42
N LEU A 365 -10.82 -57.89 -74.34
CA LEU A 365 -11.74 -56.74 -74.34
C LEU A 365 -10.99 -55.40 -74.28
N SER A 366 -10.25 -55.03 -75.34
CA SER A 366 -9.35 -53.87 -75.36
C SER A 366 -10.04 -52.50 -75.14
N ARG A 367 -11.37 -52.40 -75.23
CA ARG A 367 -12.10 -51.13 -75.02
C ARG A 367 -12.12 -50.63 -73.57
N SER A 368 -11.94 -51.50 -72.57
CA SER A 368 -12.00 -51.12 -71.15
C SER A 368 -10.89 -50.17 -70.71
N LEU A 369 -9.73 -50.18 -71.40
CA LEU A 369 -8.59 -49.32 -71.07
C LEU A 369 -8.71 -47.89 -71.65
N GLU A 370 -9.52 -47.71 -72.68
CA GLU A 370 -9.54 -46.48 -73.50
C GLU A 370 -10.09 -45.27 -72.75
N HIS A 371 -10.99 -45.49 -71.80
CA HIS A 371 -11.63 -44.42 -71.02
C HIS A 371 -10.90 -44.07 -69.73
N LEU A 372 -9.76 -44.70 -69.44
CA LEU A 372 -8.99 -44.40 -68.24
C LEU A 372 -8.24 -43.06 -68.40
N PRO A 373 -8.29 -42.17 -67.38
CA PRO A 373 -7.60 -40.87 -67.43
C PRO A 373 -6.07 -40.99 -67.38
N GLN A 374 -5.55 -42.18 -67.01
CA GLN A 374 -4.13 -42.51 -66.97
C GLN A 374 -3.71 -43.22 -68.27
N GLY A 375 -2.47 -43.02 -68.70
CA GLY A 375 -1.91 -43.84 -69.78
C GLY A 375 -1.65 -45.25 -69.29
N VAL A 376 -2.15 -46.28 -69.96
CA VAL A 376 -1.96 -47.67 -69.54
C VAL A 376 -1.37 -48.48 -70.69
N VAL A 377 -0.40 -49.34 -70.37
CA VAL A 377 0.15 -50.36 -71.27
C VAL A 377 0.18 -51.71 -70.56
N VAL A 378 -0.18 -52.75 -71.28
CA VAL A 378 -0.18 -54.14 -70.83
C VAL A 378 0.76 -54.94 -71.71
N ILE A 379 1.63 -55.70 -71.07
CA ILE A 379 2.57 -56.62 -71.72
C ILE A 379 2.37 -58.05 -71.22
N ASP A 380 2.64 -59.01 -72.09
CA ASP A 380 2.60 -60.44 -71.73
C ASP A 380 3.88 -60.89 -70.99
N GLU A 381 3.92 -62.16 -70.60
CA GLU A 381 5.08 -62.78 -69.93
C GLU A 381 6.37 -62.73 -70.79
N ALA A 382 6.23 -62.70 -72.13
CA ALA A 382 7.34 -62.55 -73.07
C ALA A 382 7.76 -61.08 -73.29
N LEU A 383 7.22 -60.15 -72.50
CA LEU A 383 7.42 -58.70 -72.58
C LEU A 383 7.01 -58.08 -73.93
N LYS A 384 6.00 -58.65 -74.57
CA LYS A 384 5.41 -58.12 -75.80
C LYS A 384 4.13 -57.34 -75.49
N LEU A 385 3.86 -56.32 -76.29
CA LEU A 385 2.68 -55.47 -76.16
C LEU A 385 1.39 -56.26 -76.43
N VAL A 386 0.46 -56.21 -75.48
CA VAL A 386 -0.88 -56.84 -75.57
C VAL A 386 -1.95 -55.77 -75.75
N ALA A 387 -1.92 -54.71 -74.95
CA ALA A 387 -2.90 -53.63 -75.02
C ALA A 387 -2.30 -52.30 -74.54
N TRP A 388 -2.88 -51.20 -75.02
CA TRP A 388 -2.58 -49.84 -74.56
C TRP A 388 -3.80 -48.94 -74.83
N ASN A 389 -3.86 -47.77 -74.20
CA ASN A 389 -4.87 -46.76 -74.49
C ASN A 389 -4.30 -45.54 -75.22
N SER A 390 -5.17 -44.70 -75.79
CA SER A 390 -4.79 -43.43 -76.43
C SER A 390 -3.97 -42.52 -75.53
N ARG A 391 -4.30 -42.44 -74.23
CA ARG A 391 -3.58 -41.60 -73.26
C ARG A 391 -2.10 -41.99 -73.14
N TYR A 392 -1.77 -43.28 -73.20
CA TYR A 392 -0.39 -43.75 -73.24
C TYR A 392 0.34 -43.28 -74.51
N VAL A 393 -0.33 -43.28 -75.66
CA VAL A 393 0.21 -42.78 -76.93
C VAL A 393 0.45 -41.27 -76.87
N GLU A 394 -0.48 -40.49 -76.32
CA GLU A 394 -0.35 -39.05 -76.15
C GLU A 394 0.82 -38.66 -75.24
N LEU A 395 0.93 -39.32 -74.08
CA LEU A 395 1.94 -39.01 -73.06
C LEU A 395 3.38 -39.23 -73.56
N PHE A 396 3.58 -40.22 -74.43
CA PHE A 396 4.89 -40.58 -74.97
C PHE A 396 5.07 -40.21 -76.45
N ARG A 397 4.03 -39.72 -77.13
CA ARG A 397 4.02 -39.35 -78.56
C ARG A 397 4.65 -40.42 -79.44
N PHE A 398 4.18 -41.66 -79.31
CA PHE A 398 4.67 -42.77 -80.12
C PHE A 398 4.11 -42.70 -81.55
N PRO A 399 4.93 -42.97 -82.58
CA PRO A 399 4.44 -43.05 -83.95
C PRO A 399 3.58 -44.32 -84.14
N PRO A 400 2.50 -44.28 -84.94
CA PRO A 400 1.54 -45.38 -85.08
C PRO A 400 2.18 -46.72 -85.50
N GLU A 401 3.29 -46.67 -86.25
CA GLU A 401 3.98 -47.84 -86.77
C GLU A 401 4.73 -48.63 -85.67
N LEU A 402 4.98 -47.99 -84.52
CA LEU A 402 5.71 -48.55 -83.39
C LEU A 402 4.81 -49.34 -82.42
N LEU A 403 3.51 -49.04 -82.39
CA LEU A 403 2.54 -49.67 -81.47
C LEU A 403 1.78 -50.79 -82.19
N LYS A 404 2.30 -52.02 -82.11
CA LYS A 404 1.67 -53.22 -82.69
C LYS A 404 1.61 -54.32 -81.65
N ILE A 405 0.50 -55.06 -81.64
CA ILE A 405 0.35 -56.24 -80.78
C ILE A 405 1.46 -57.26 -81.12
N GLY A 406 2.06 -57.85 -80.09
CA GLY A 406 3.15 -58.83 -80.22
C GLY A 406 4.54 -58.21 -80.40
N ARG A 407 4.66 -56.89 -80.46
CA ARG A 407 5.96 -56.21 -80.55
C ARG A 407 6.64 -56.13 -79.17
N PRO A 408 7.96 -56.38 -79.04
CA PRO A 408 8.64 -56.27 -77.75
C PRO A 408 8.58 -54.85 -77.18
N ILE A 409 8.33 -54.72 -75.87
CA ILE A 409 8.33 -53.42 -75.16
C ILE A 409 9.70 -52.72 -75.21
N GLU A 410 10.76 -53.49 -75.43
CA GLU A 410 12.12 -52.99 -75.62
C GLU A 410 12.21 -51.93 -76.73
N ASP A 411 11.50 -52.11 -77.84
CA ASP A 411 11.49 -51.15 -78.95
C ASP A 411 10.96 -49.77 -78.52
N LEU A 412 9.95 -49.76 -77.65
CA LEU A 412 9.37 -48.53 -77.10
C LEU A 412 10.31 -47.89 -76.08
N PHE A 413 10.99 -48.70 -75.27
CA PHE A 413 12.05 -48.19 -74.40
C PHE A 413 13.20 -47.59 -75.19
N ARG A 414 13.62 -48.21 -76.30
CA ARG A 414 14.68 -47.69 -77.17
C ARG A 414 14.27 -46.39 -77.85
N PHE A 415 13.02 -46.26 -78.29
CA PHE A 415 12.46 -45.01 -78.81
C PHE A 415 12.48 -43.89 -77.75
N ASN A 416 12.01 -44.19 -76.54
CA ASN A 416 12.04 -43.24 -75.43
C ASN A 416 13.46 -42.90 -74.98
N ALA A 417 14.42 -43.82 -75.11
CA ALA A 417 15.82 -43.61 -74.73
C ALA A 417 16.49 -42.55 -75.60
N ARG A 418 16.26 -42.64 -76.92
CA ARG A 418 16.76 -41.65 -77.90
C ARG A 418 16.23 -40.25 -77.66
N ARG A 419 15.10 -40.13 -76.94
CA ARG A 419 14.47 -38.87 -76.55
C ARG A 419 14.82 -38.43 -75.12
N GLY A 420 15.79 -39.09 -74.48
CA GLY A 420 16.23 -38.74 -73.12
C GLY A 420 15.27 -39.15 -72.00
N LEU A 421 14.13 -39.78 -72.31
CA LEU A 421 13.08 -40.13 -71.33
C LEU A 421 13.46 -41.33 -70.44
N LEU A 422 14.67 -41.86 -70.59
CA LEU A 422 15.22 -42.91 -69.72
C LEU A 422 16.12 -42.41 -68.58
N GLY A 423 16.36 -41.09 -68.51
CA GLY A 423 17.28 -40.47 -67.55
C GLY A 423 18.73 -40.49 -68.04
N PRO A 424 19.64 -39.82 -67.33
CA PRO A 424 21.04 -39.70 -67.73
C PRO A 424 21.80 -41.02 -67.60
N GLY A 425 22.67 -41.32 -68.57
CA GLY A 425 23.54 -42.50 -68.57
C GLY A 425 23.52 -43.30 -69.88
N PRO A 426 24.24 -44.44 -69.95
CA PRO A 426 24.28 -45.27 -71.15
C PRO A 426 22.89 -45.84 -71.48
N ILE A 427 22.41 -45.62 -72.71
CA ILE A 427 21.06 -46.00 -73.17
C ILE A 427 20.79 -47.50 -72.95
N GLU A 428 21.71 -48.36 -73.37
CA GLU A 428 21.52 -49.82 -73.29
C GLU A 428 21.40 -50.31 -71.84
N ALA A 429 22.24 -49.80 -70.93
CA ALA A 429 22.17 -50.13 -69.52
C ALA A 429 20.87 -49.64 -68.85
N ALA A 430 20.24 -48.56 -69.35
CA ALA A 430 18.96 -48.08 -68.85
C ALA A 430 17.78 -48.94 -69.33
N ILE A 431 17.84 -49.45 -70.57
CA ILE A 431 16.84 -50.36 -71.14
C ILE A 431 16.91 -51.72 -70.42
N GLU A 432 18.10 -52.30 -70.30
CA GLU A 432 18.39 -53.56 -69.57
C GLU A 432 17.83 -53.53 -68.14
N ARG A 433 18.09 -52.46 -67.39
CA ARG A 433 17.56 -52.29 -66.03
C ARG A 433 16.03 -52.33 -65.97
N ARG A 434 15.34 -51.75 -66.96
CA ARG A 434 13.87 -51.73 -67.01
C ARG A 434 13.30 -53.08 -67.41
N LEU A 435 13.93 -53.76 -68.36
CA LEU A 435 13.56 -55.13 -68.74
C LEU A 435 13.73 -56.09 -67.56
N ASN A 436 14.87 -56.04 -66.86
CA ASN A 436 15.12 -56.86 -65.68
C ASN A 436 14.13 -56.57 -64.53
N HIS A 437 13.67 -55.33 -64.42
CA HIS A 437 12.65 -54.96 -63.43
C HIS A 437 11.28 -55.54 -63.78
N LEU A 438 10.85 -55.47 -65.04
CA LEU A 438 9.61 -56.11 -65.50
C LEU A 438 9.66 -57.64 -65.35
N ARG A 439 10.81 -58.25 -65.65
CA ARG A 439 11.06 -59.71 -65.45
C ARG A 439 11.02 -60.12 -63.98
N SER A 440 11.33 -59.21 -63.05
CA SER A 440 11.34 -59.53 -61.62
C SER A 440 9.94 -59.76 -61.03
N GLY A 441 8.88 -59.37 -61.76
CA GLY A 441 7.48 -59.55 -61.34
C GLY A 441 7.08 -58.73 -60.11
N LYS A 442 7.95 -57.85 -59.59
CA LYS A 442 7.65 -57.06 -58.40
C LYS A 442 6.86 -55.80 -58.77
N PRO A 443 5.78 -55.48 -58.04
CA PRO A 443 5.10 -54.21 -58.22
C PRO A 443 6.06 -53.06 -57.90
N HIS A 444 5.97 -51.99 -58.67
CA HIS A 444 6.83 -50.84 -58.51
C HIS A 444 6.08 -49.53 -58.75
N MET A 445 6.54 -48.50 -58.06
CA MET A 445 6.03 -47.15 -58.20
C MET A 445 7.24 -46.23 -58.24
N ARG A 446 7.29 -45.36 -59.24
CA ARG A 446 8.29 -44.31 -59.31
C ARG A 446 7.71 -43.05 -59.90
N GLU A 447 8.31 -41.93 -59.56
CA GLU A 447 8.02 -40.65 -60.17
C GLU A 447 9.09 -40.33 -61.20
N SER A 448 8.68 -39.74 -62.32
CA SER A 448 9.57 -39.29 -63.38
C SER A 448 9.17 -37.88 -63.77
N GLU A 449 10.06 -36.92 -63.51
CA GLU A 449 9.92 -35.54 -63.97
C GLU A 449 10.50 -35.43 -65.39
N LYS A 450 9.73 -34.86 -66.30
CA LYS A 450 10.15 -34.58 -67.68
C LYS A 450 10.82 -33.20 -67.76
N GLU A 451 11.57 -32.95 -68.82
CA GLU A 451 12.21 -31.65 -69.07
C GLU A 451 11.21 -30.49 -69.22
N ASP A 452 9.96 -30.78 -69.57
CA ASP A 452 8.87 -29.80 -69.67
C ASP A 452 8.21 -29.49 -68.31
N GLY A 453 8.71 -30.05 -67.21
CA GLY A 453 8.18 -29.87 -65.85
C GLY A 453 6.99 -30.76 -65.50
N THR A 454 6.54 -31.62 -66.41
CA THR A 454 5.49 -32.61 -66.13
C THR A 454 6.03 -33.73 -65.24
N VAL A 455 5.35 -34.05 -64.15
CA VAL A 455 5.70 -35.16 -63.26
C VAL A 455 4.74 -36.33 -63.50
N LEU A 456 5.28 -37.46 -63.95
CA LEU A 456 4.51 -38.70 -64.13
C LEU A 456 4.76 -39.66 -62.97
N GLU A 457 3.70 -40.14 -62.34
CA GLU A 457 3.72 -41.34 -61.52
C GLU A 457 3.60 -42.57 -62.44
N ILE A 458 4.61 -43.43 -62.39
CA ILE A 458 4.70 -44.66 -63.16
C ILE A 458 4.52 -45.81 -62.19
N ARG A 459 3.42 -46.54 -62.35
CA ARG A 459 3.09 -47.66 -61.47
C ARG A 459 2.93 -48.93 -62.26
N GLY A 460 3.74 -49.93 -61.93
CA GLY A 460 3.76 -51.21 -62.59
C GLY A 460 3.34 -52.31 -61.64
N ASN A 461 2.39 -53.17 -62.05
CA ASN A 461 1.92 -54.31 -61.27
C ASN A 461 1.97 -55.59 -62.12
N PRO A 462 2.36 -56.74 -61.55
CA PRO A 462 2.25 -58.02 -62.23
C PRO A 462 0.78 -58.41 -62.43
N LEU A 463 0.48 -59.12 -63.51
CA LEU A 463 -0.83 -59.72 -63.74
C LEU A 463 -0.85 -61.19 -63.23
N PRO A 464 -2.01 -61.70 -62.75
CA PRO A 464 -2.11 -63.07 -62.22
C PRO A 464 -1.74 -64.17 -63.22
N ASP A 465 -2.05 -63.96 -64.51
CA ASP A 465 -1.86 -64.95 -65.59
C ASP A 465 -0.50 -64.81 -66.31
N GLY A 466 0.45 -64.10 -65.70
CA GLY A 466 1.72 -63.72 -66.34
C GLY A 466 1.62 -62.41 -67.14
N GLY A 467 2.75 -61.69 -67.23
CA GLY A 467 2.81 -60.35 -67.81
C GLY A 467 2.69 -59.21 -66.80
N PHE A 468 2.53 -57.99 -67.30
CA PHE A 468 2.69 -56.77 -66.50
C PHE A 468 1.78 -55.64 -67.02
N VAL A 469 1.11 -54.93 -66.10
CA VAL A 469 0.41 -53.68 -66.42
C VAL A 469 1.20 -52.51 -65.86
N THR A 470 1.43 -51.50 -66.68
CA THR A 470 2.03 -50.23 -66.24
C THR A 470 1.07 -49.07 -66.52
N SER A 471 0.73 -48.32 -65.49
CA SER A 471 -0.02 -47.07 -65.59
C SER A 471 0.89 -45.85 -65.42
N TYR A 472 0.51 -44.77 -66.08
CA TYR A 472 1.20 -43.50 -66.15
C TYR A 472 0.19 -42.40 -65.82
N ALA A 473 0.27 -41.86 -64.61
CA ALA A 473 -0.59 -40.77 -64.15
C ALA A 473 0.21 -39.45 -64.15
N ASP A 474 -0.37 -38.40 -64.71
CA ASP A 474 0.19 -37.05 -64.59
C ASP A 474 -0.20 -36.46 -63.22
N ILE A 475 0.81 -36.27 -62.36
CA ILE A 475 0.64 -35.78 -60.98
C ILE A 475 1.21 -34.37 -60.80
N THR A 476 1.42 -33.63 -61.89
CA THR A 476 2.06 -32.30 -61.88
C THR A 476 1.31 -31.31 -60.99
N SER A 477 -0.01 -31.23 -61.13
CA SER A 477 -0.87 -30.36 -60.31
C SER A 477 -0.77 -30.69 -58.82
N TYR A 478 -0.77 -31.99 -58.50
CA TYR A 478 -0.65 -32.48 -57.12
C TYR A 478 0.73 -32.16 -56.51
N LYS A 479 1.82 -32.36 -57.25
CA LYS A 479 3.17 -32.03 -56.77
C LYS A 479 3.35 -30.54 -56.54
N ASN A 480 2.78 -29.70 -57.39
CA ASN A 480 2.82 -28.25 -57.21
C ASN A 480 2.02 -27.82 -55.97
N ALA A 481 0.81 -28.35 -55.77
CA ALA A 481 0.02 -28.10 -54.56
C ALA A 481 0.72 -28.61 -53.29
N ALA A 482 1.36 -29.78 -53.32
CA ALA A 482 2.13 -30.31 -52.21
C ALA A 482 3.37 -29.47 -51.90
N ARG A 483 4.07 -28.94 -52.92
CA ARG A 483 5.20 -28.00 -52.74
C ARG A 483 4.72 -26.69 -52.12
N GLU A 484 3.58 -26.16 -52.53
CA GLU A 484 2.99 -24.94 -51.98
C GLU A 484 2.50 -25.12 -50.53
N LEU A 485 1.86 -26.25 -50.22
CA LEU A 485 1.48 -26.58 -48.83
C LEU A 485 2.71 -26.72 -47.93
N ARG A 486 3.80 -27.28 -48.45
CA ARG A 486 5.05 -27.43 -47.69
C ARG A 486 5.71 -26.08 -47.43
N SER A 487 5.73 -25.18 -48.42
CA SER A 487 6.27 -23.83 -48.22
C SER A 487 5.41 -22.99 -47.25
N LEU A 488 4.08 -23.17 -47.26
CA LEU A 488 3.18 -22.56 -46.28
C LEU A 488 3.37 -23.15 -44.87
N ALA A 489 3.57 -24.47 -44.76
CA ALA A 489 3.86 -25.13 -43.49
C ALA A 489 5.19 -24.64 -42.89
N ASP A 490 6.25 -24.57 -43.71
CA ASP A 490 7.55 -24.03 -43.30
C ASP A 490 7.44 -22.56 -42.86
N ALA A 491 6.68 -21.74 -43.60
CA ALA A 491 6.43 -20.35 -43.22
C ALA A 491 5.63 -20.23 -41.90
N LEU A 492 4.70 -21.15 -41.65
CA LEU A 492 3.94 -21.21 -40.40
C LEU A 492 4.83 -21.65 -39.23
N GLU A 493 5.66 -22.67 -39.41
CA GLU A 493 6.64 -23.12 -38.41
C GLU A 493 7.61 -22.00 -38.04
N HIS A 494 8.11 -21.27 -39.04
CA HIS A 494 8.97 -20.11 -38.81
C HIS A 494 8.27 -19.04 -37.97
N ARG A 495 7.00 -18.75 -38.29
CA ARG A 495 6.18 -17.77 -37.56
C ARG A 495 5.81 -18.25 -36.14
N VAL A 496 5.61 -19.54 -35.93
CA VAL A 496 5.41 -20.13 -34.60
C VAL A 496 6.69 -20.04 -33.78
N ALA A 497 7.85 -20.31 -34.38
CA ALA A 497 9.15 -20.18 -33.72
C ALA A 497 9.44 -18.73 -33.32
N GLU A 498 9.17 -17.75 -34.20
CA GLU A 498 9.23 -16.32 -33.89
C GLU A 498 8.31 -15.95 -32.73
N ARG A 499 7.03 -16.32 -32.79
CA ARG A 499 6.08 -16.02 -31.70
C ARG A 499 6.45 -16.67 -30.38
N THR A 500 7.05 -17.86 -30.42
CA THR A 500 7.52 -18.55 -29.21
C THR A 500 8.73 -17.82 -28.60
N ARG A 501 9.64 -17.29 -29.43
CA ARG A 501 10.73 -16.42 -28.97
C ARG A 501 10.21 -15.11 -28.39
N ASP A 502 9.27 -14.44 -29.05
CA ASP A 502 8.66 -13.19 -28.57
C ASP A 502 7.98 -13.41 -27.21
N LEU A 503 7.22 -14.50 -27.07
CA LEU A 503 6.57 -14.85 -25.81
C LEU A 503 7.60 -15.16 -24.71
N ALA A 504 8.68 -15.87 -25.03
CA ALA A 504 9.76 -16.16 -24.08
C ALA A 504 10.56 -14.91 -23.71
N ALA A 505 10.68 -13.93 -24.61
CA ALA A 505 11.28 -12.62 -24.32
C ALA A 505 10.37 -11.80 -23.39
N ALA A 506 9.09 -11.67 -23.72
CA ALA A 506 8.10 -10.98 -22.89
C ALA A 506 7.95 -11.60 -21.49
N LYS A 507 8.00 -12.94 -21.38
CA LYS A 507 7.99 -13.63 -20.09
C LYS A 507 9.25 -13.30 -19.27
N ARG A 508 10.44 -13.32 -19.88
CA ARG A 508 11.69 -12.95 -19.20
C ARG A 508 11.69 -11.49 -18.75
N GLU A 509 11.10 -10.60 -19.54
CA GLU A 509 10.92 -9.18 -19.19
C GLU A 509 9.93 -9.00 -18.03
N ALA A 510 8.80 -9.72 -18.03
CA ALA A 510 7.86 -9.70 -16.92
C ALA A 510 8.49 -10.24 -15.62
N GLU A 511 9.27 -11.32 -15.70
CA GLU A 511 9.98 -11.90 -14.56
C GLU A 511 11.10 -10.99 -14.04
N SER A 512 11.85 -10.33 -14.93
CA SER A 512 12.88 -9.36 -14.52
C SER A 512 12.27 -8.11 -13.90
N ALA A 513 11.16 -7.61 -14.44
CA ALA A 513 10.39 -6.51 -13.86
C ALA A 513 9.85 -6.88 -12.47
N ASN A 514 9.38 -8.12 -12.29
CA ASN A 514 8.92 -8.59 -10.98
C ASN A 514 10.07 -8.67 -9.96
N ARG A 515 11.22 -9.25 -10.35
CA ARG A 515 12.43 -9.26 -9.50
C ARG A 515 12.92 -7.85 -9.17
N TYR A 516 12.86 -6.93 -10.12
CA TYR A 516 13.21 -5.52 -9.92
C TYR A 516 12.25 -4.87 -8.91
N LYS A 517 10.94 -5.11 -9.03
CA LYS A 517 9.93 -4.63 -8.08
C LYS A 517 10.17 -5.17 -6.66
N THR A 518 10.50 -6.45 -6.50
CA THR A 518 10.83 -7.05 -5.20
C THR A 518 12.10 -6.44 -4.59
N ARG A 519 13.16 -6.24 -5.40
CA ARG A 519 14.40 -5.56 -4.94
C ARG A 519 14.17 -4.09 -4.60
N PHE A 520 13.37 -3.39 -5.40
CA PHE A 520 13.02 -1.99 -5.18
C PHE A 520 12.23 -1.83 -3.88
N VAL A 521 11.26 -2.70 -3.61
CA VAL A 521 10.52 -2.69 -2.32
C VAL A 521 11.47 -2.96 -1.15
N ALA A 522 12.41 -3.92 -1.28
CA ALA A 522 13.37 -4.20 -0.21
C ALA A 522 14.32 -3.01 0.08
N SER A 523 14.81 -2.33 -0.96
CA SER A 523 15.65 -1.13 -0.84
C SER A 523 14.86 0.07 -0.30
N ALA A 524 13.65 0.31 -0.82
CA ALA A 524 12.80 1.42 -0.37
C ALA A 524 12.40 1.26 1.11
N VAL A 525 12.15 0.04 1.58
CA VAL A 525 11.89 -0.21 3.00
C VAL A 525 13.15 0.01 3.84
N HIS A 526 14.33 -0.37 3.37
CA HIS A 526 15.60 -0.05 4.04
C HIS A 526 15.80 1.47 4.18
N ASP A 527 15.56 2.22 3.10
CA ASP A 527 15.70 3.68 3.07
C ASP A 527 14.65 4.39 3.92
N LEU A 528 13.48 3.76 4.15
CA LEU A 528 12.44 4.23 5.07
C LEU A 528 12.72 3.89 6.54
N LEU A 529 13.43 2.80 6.82
CA LEU A 529 13.81 2.41 8.19
C LEU A 529 14.86 3.34 8.80
N GLN A 530 15.77 3.89 7.99
CA GLN A 530 16.81 4.84 8.43
C GLN A 530 16.27 6.11 9.11
N PRO A 531 15.40 6.91 8.48
CA PRO A 531 14.84 8.12 9.10
C PRO A 531 13.93 7.78 10.29
N LEU A 532 13.29 6.61 10.28
CA LEU A 532 12.44 6.14 11.37
C LEU A 532 13.27 5.82 12.63
N ASN A 533 14.47 5.28 12.46
CA ASN A 533 15.42 5.04 13.55
C ASN A 533 15.89 6.34 14.20
N ALA A 534 16.24 7.33 13.39
CA ALA A 534 16.58 8.66 13.90
C ALA A 534 15.42 9.28 14.68
N ALA A 535 14.19 9.19 14.16
CA ALA A 535 12.99 9.65 14.85
C ALA A 535 12.80 8.95 16.22
N ARG A 536 13.01 7.63 16.30
CA ARG A 536 12.95 6.88 17.57
C ARG A 536 14.01 7.33 18.57
N MET A 537 15.24 7.57 18.13
CA MET A 537 16.28 8.07 19.02
C MET A 537 15.94 9.47 19.54
N PHE A 538 15.44 10.38 18.70
CA PHE A 538 15.00 11.71 19.12
C PHE A 538 13.82 11.66 20.09
N VAL A 539 12.84 10.78 19.86
CA VAL A 539 11.71 10.58 20.77
C VAL A 539 12.18 10.04 22.13
N SER A 540 13.15 9.13 22.14
CA SER A 540 13.79 8.63 23.38
C SER A 540 14.58 9.72 24.13
N VAL A 541 15.18 10.68 23.41
CA VAL A 541 15.82 11.87 24.01
C VAL A 541 14.74 12.80 24.61
N LEU A 542 13.69 13.10 23.86
CA LEU A 542 12.54 13.90 24.30
C LEU A 542 11.86 13.30 25.54
N ARG A 543 11.69 11.98 25.60
CA ARG A 543 11.12 11.28 26.77
C ARG A 543 11.89 11.56 28.06
N GLY A 544 13.22 11.72 27.97
CA GLY A 544 14.06 12.04 29.11
C GLY A 544 14.00 13.51 29.57
N GLN A 545 13.58 14.43 28.69
CA GLN A 545 13.54 15.88 28.96
C GLN A 545 12.15 16.37 29.42
N VAL A 546 11.10 15.63 29.08
CA VAL A 546 9.72 15.98 29.41
C VAL A 546 9.40 15.53 30.84
N ARG A 547 9.22 16.50 31.76
CA ARG A 547 8.85 16.26 33.17
C ARG A 547 7.34 16.40 33.44
N GLU A 548 6.58 16.90 32.47
CA GLU A 548 5.16 17.22 32.61
C GLU A 548 4.27 16.08 32.07
N ALA A 549 3.29 15.63 32.87
CA ALA A 549 2.52 14.40 32.61
C ALA A 549 1.71 14.42 31.29
N GLY A 550 1.29 15.61 30.82
CA GLY A 550 0.57 15.77 29.54
C GLY A 550 1.47 15.53 28.32
N SER A 551 2.69 16.04 28.36
CA SER A 551 3.67 15.92 27.27
C SER A 551 4.30 14.52 27.21
N ALA A 552 4.41 13.82 28.34
CA ALA A 552 4.88 12.43 28.40
C ALA A 552 3.96 11.49 27.60
N ARG A 553 2.63 11.69 27.69
CA ARG A 553 1.65 10.93 26.89
C ARG A 553 1.78 11.16 25.39
N VAL A 554 2.16 12.38 24.97
CA VAL A 554 2.39 12.68 23.55
C VAL A 554 3.63 11.95 23.03
N VAL A 555 4.69 11.91 23.83
CA VAL A 555 5.90 11.15 23.52
C VAL A 555 5.60 9.65 23.44
N ASP A 556 4.85 9.08 24.39
CA ASP A 556 4.43 7.68 24.37
C ASP A 556 3.56 7.36 23.13
N ASN A 557 2.68 8.29 22.71
CA ASN A 557 1.87 8.13 21.50
C ASN A 557 2.69 8.16 20.21
N ILE A 558 3.73 9.00 20.15
CA ILE A 558 4.68 9.05 19.02
C ILE A 558 5.52 7.77 19.00
N GLU A 559 6.03 7.33 20.14
CA GLU A 559 6.79 6.08 20.26
C GLU A 559 5.95 4.87 19.82
N GLY A 560 4.68 4.82 20.25
CA GLY A 560 3.72 3.80 19.81
C GLY A 560 3.36 3.87 18.31
N ALA A 561 3.31 5.08 17.72
CA ALA A 561 3.10 5.23 16.27
C ALA A 561 4.30 4.74 15.46
N LEU A 562 5.52 5.08 15.89
CA LEU A 562 6.76 4.62 15.27
C LEU A 562 6.92 3.09 15.39
N ALA A 563 6.62 2.52 16.56
CA ALA A 563 6.65 1.08 16.77
C ALA A 563 5.61 0.32 15.93
N ALA A 564 4.41 0.88 15.74
CA ALA A 564 3.41 0.31 14.85
C ALA A 564 3.88 0.34 13.39
N GLN A 565 4.47 1.45 12.93
CA GLN A 565 5.03 1.56 11.59
C GLN A 565 6.18 0.57 11.35
N ASP A 566 7.07 0.40 12.33
CA ASP A 566 8.13 -0.62 12.32
C ASP A 566 7.57 -2.03 12.11
N ALA A 567 6.48 -2.37 12.81
CA ALA A 567 5.87 -3.69 12.69
C ALA A 567 5.33 -3.94 11.25
N ILE A 568 4.79 -2.90 10.61
CA ILE A 568 4.28 -2.98 9.22
C ILE A 568 5.43 -3.15 8.23
N LEU A 569 6.48 -2.33 8.35
CA LEU A 569 7.64 -2.40 7.47
C LEU A 569 8.36 -3.74 7.57
N ASN A 570 8.55 -4.25 8.80
CA ASN A 570 9.15 -5.56 9.02
C ASN A 570 8.24 -6.69 8.48
N SER A 571 6.92 -6.58 8.62
CA SER A 571 5.97 -7.53 8.05
C SER A 571 6.04 -7.56 6.52
N LEU A 572 6.14 -6.41 5.87
CA LEU A 572 6.33 -6.30 4.41
C LEU A 572 7.67 -6.88 3.95
N LEU A 573 8.74 -6.66 4.72
CA LEU A 573 10.04 -7.27 4.45
C LEU A 573 10.01 -8.79 4.58
N ASP A 574 9.34 -9.32 5.60
CA ASP A 574 9.17 -10.76 5.79
C ASP A 574 8.40 -11.37 4.62
N ILE A 575 7.32 -10.72 4.14
CA ILE A 575 6.56 -11.16 2.95
C ILE A 575 7.42 -11.13 1.68
N SER A 576 8.16 -10.04 1.45
CA SER A 576 9.05 -9.89 0.30
C SER A 576 10.16 -10.96 0.29
N ARG A 577 10.75 -11.26 1.46
CA ARG A 577 11.77 -12.32 1.61
C ARG A 577 11.20 -13.72 1.38
N LEU A 578 9.98 -13.96 1.86
CA LEU A 578 9.26 -15.21 1.61
C LEU A 578 8.86 -15.36 0.13
N GLU A 579 8.53 -14.28 -0.59
CA GLU A 579 8.28 -14.29 -2.05
C GLU A 579 9.54 -14.56 -2.86
N ALA A 580 10.65 -13.98 -2.43
CA ALA A 580 11.94 -14.18 -3.08
C ALA A 580 12.59 -15.53 -2.75
N GLY A 581 12.03 -16.33 -1.83
CA GLY A 581 12.59 -17.60 -1.38
C GLY A 581 13.92 -17.48 -0.63
N SER A 582 14.26 -16.29 -0.11
CA SER A 582 15.57 -15.99 0.48
C SER A 582 15.70 -16.33 1.98
N LEU A 583 14.62 -16.78 2.62
CA LEU A 583 14.59 -17.11 4.04
C LEU A 583 15.17 -18.53 4.30
N LYS A 584 16.38 -18.62 4.84
CA LYS A 584 17.00 -19.90 5.24
C LYS A 584 16.39 -20.41 6.54
N THR A 585 15.83 -21.62 6.53
CA THR A 585 15.22 -22.28 7.71
C THR A 585 16.25 -23.10 8.50
N ARG A 586 16.25 -22.99 9.84
CA ARG A 586 17.10 -23.79 10.74
C ARG A 586 16.26 -24.78 11.54
N VAL A 587 15.88 -25.88 10.89
CA VAL A 587 15.05 -26.92 11.52
C VAL A 587 15.91 -27.79 12.45
N ARG A 588 15.57 -27.85 13.74
CA ARG A 588 16.25 -28.66 14.76
C ARG A 588 15.25 -29.20 15.80
N ASP A 589 15.67 -30.20 16.56
CA ASP A 589 14.93 -30.65 17.74
C ASP A 589 15.13 -29.67 18.91
N PHE A 590 14.04 -29.25 19.55
CA PHE A 590 14.11 -28.49 20.80
C PHE A 590 12.89 -28.76 21.69
N ALA A 591 13.04 -28.53 23.00
CA ALA A 591 11.95 -28.64 23.95
C ALA A 591 11.01 -27.45 23.79
N ILE A 592 9.70 -27.70 23.64
CA ILE A 592 8.73 -26.61 23.40
C ILE A 592 8.40 -25.81 24.68
N ALA A 593 8.66 -26.38 25.87
CA ALA A 593 8.29 -25.78 27.14
C ALA A 593 8.87 -24.37 27.37
N PRO A 594 10.20 -24.13 27.21
CA PRO A 594 10.79 -22.81 27.43
C PRO A 594 10.24 -21.75 26.47
N LEU A 595 9.91 -22.14 25.23
CA LEU A 595 9.29 -21.25 24.25
C LEU A 595 7.90 -20.81 24.73
N LEU A 596 7.05 -21.75 25.15
CA LEU A 596 5.70 -21.44 25.64
C LEU A 596 5.73 -20.63 26.93
N GLU A 597 6.61 -20.96 27.87
CA GLU A 597 6.78 -20.20 29.13
C GLU A 597 7.23 -18.77 28.87
N THR A 598 8.16 -18.57 27.92
CA THR A 598 8.62 -17.23 27.54
C THR A 598 7.47 -16.43 26.95
N LEU A 599 6.71 -17.00 26.02
CA LEU A 599 5.57 -16.34 25.40
C LEU A 599 4.44 -16.06 26.41
N ALA A 600 4.15 -17.01 27.31
CA ALA A 600 3.14 -16.83 28.34
C ALA A 600 3.51 -15.68 29.30
N ARG A 601 4.79 -15.55 29.69
CA ARG A 601 5.24 -14.42 30.51
C ARG A 601 5.19 -13.09 29.77
N GLU A 602 5.69 -13.04 28.54
CA GLU A 602 5.69 -11.81 27.72
C GLU A 602 4.28 -11.28 27.48
N PHE A 603 3.36 -12.16 27.08
CA PHE A 603 1.97 -11.78 26.77
C PHE A 603 1.05 -11.76 27.98
N GLY A 604 1.46 -12.34 29.11
CA GLY A 604 0.74 -12.28 30.39
C GLY A 604 0.63 -10.85 30.90
N ILE A 605 1.74 -10.10 30.86
CA ILE A 605 1.77 -8.67 31.24
C ILE A 605 0.82 -7.85 30.35
N LEU A 606 0.79 -8.14 29.04
CA LEU A 606 -0.10 -7.46 28.09
C LEU A 606 -1.58 -7.83 28.31
N ALA A 607 -1.85 -9.08 28.68
CA ALA A 607 -3.19 -9.55 29.02
C ALA A 607 -3.68 -8.88 30.31
N GLU A 608 -2.84 -8.79 31.34
CA GLU A 608 -3.17 -8.14 32.62
C GLU A 608 -3.51 -6.65 32.46
N ASP A 609 -2.73 -5.91 31.65
CA ASP A 609 -3.00 -4.49 31.34
C ASP A 609 -4.38 -4.28 30.68
N ARG A 610 -4.90 -5.32 30.01
CA ARG A 610 -6.24 -5.34 29.40
C ARG A 610 -7.31 -6.05 30.24
N GLY A 611 -6.97 -6.49 31.46
CA GLY A 611 -7.90 -7.19 32.35
C GLY A 611 -8.26 -8.62 31.89
N LEU A 612 -7.37 -9.28 31.15
CA LEU A 612 -7.49 -10.66 30.68
C LEU A 612 -6.56 -11.59 31.46
N VAL A 613 -6.91 -12.87 31.52
CA VAL A 613 -6.05 -13.92 32.10
C VAL A 613 -5.45 -14.76 30.98
N LEU A 614 -4.12 -14.85 30.91
CA LEU A 614 -3.41 -15.74 29.98
C LEU A 614 -2.90 -16.97 30.75
N ASP A 615 -3.52 -18.12 30.50
CA ASP A 615 -3.10 -19.41 31.05
C ASP A 615 -2.29 -20.21 30.03
N TRP A 616 -1.37 -21.06 30.51
CA TRP A 616 -0.69 -22.04 29.66
C TRP A 616 -0.67 -23.43 30.29
N VAL A 617 -0.69 -24.45 29.45
CA VAL A 617 -0.59 -25.86 29.88
C VAL A 617 0.86 -26.31 29.81
N PRO A 618 1.48 -26.73 30.93
CA PRO A 618 2.84 -27.27 30.94
C PRO A 618 2.97 -28.49 30.01
N THR A 619 4.10 -28.61 29.32
CA THR A 619 4.38 -29.70 28.39
C THR A 619 5.86 -30.07 28.41
N SER A 620 6.16 -31.34 28.22
CA SER A 620 7.54 -31.84 28.10
C SER A 620 7.86 -32.32 26.67
N ALA A 621 7.07 -31.89 25.69
CA ALA A 621 7.22 -32.34 24.31
C ALA A 621 8.47 -31.73 23.64
N VAL A 622 9.06 -32.52 22.76
CA VAL A 622 10.15 -32.11 21.88
C VAL A 622 9.59 -32.04 20.46
N VAL A 623 9.96 -30.99 19.72
CA VAL A 623 9.46 -30.75 18.36
C VAL A 623 10.62 -30.53 17.40
N LEU A 624 10.43 -30.93 16.15
CA LEU A 624 11.36 -30.70 15.05
C LEU A 624 10.88 -29.48 14.23
N SER A 625 11.51 -28.32 14.43
CA SER A 625 11.12 -27.07 13.75
C SER A 625 12.25 -26.04 13.82
N ASP A 626 12.09 -24.93 13.09
CA ASP A 626 12.80 -23.68 13.41
C ASP A 626 12.10 -22.99 14.58
N GLU A 627 12.82 -22.81 15.69
CA GLU A 627 12.31 -22.23 16.93
C GLU A 627 11.87 -20.77 16.76
N ASN A 628 12.60 -19.98 15.96
CA ASN A 628 12.32 -18.56 15.76
C ASN A 628 11.08 -18.36 14.88
N LEU A 629 10.97 -19.16 13.83
CA LEU A 629 9.80 -19.11 12.93
C LEU A 629 8.55 -19.66 13.62
N LEU A 630 8.69 -20.72 14.43
CA LEU A 630 7.57 -21.22 15.24
C LEU A 630 7.15 -20.21 16.31
N ARG A 631 8.10 -19.55 16.99
CA ARG A 631 7.83 -18.45 17.92
C ARG A 631 7.01 -17.35 17.25
N ARG A 632 7.37 -16.93 16.03
CA ARG A 632 6.63 -15.91 15.27
C ARG A 632 5.19 -16.33 14.97
N ILE A 633 4.94 -17.61 14.64
CA ILE A 633 3.58 -18.12 14.45
C ILE A 633 2.76 -17.95 15.74
N LEU A 634 3.32 -18.40 16.88
CA LEU A 634 2.63 -18.37 18.17
C LEU A 634 2.42 -16.93 18.69
N GLN A 635 3.38 -16.03 18.46
CA GLN A 635 3.24 -14.61 18.77
C GLN A 635 2.07 -13.96 18.03
N ASN A 636 1.89 -14.29 16.74
CA ASN A 636 0.75 -13.77 15.96
C ASN A 636 -0.58 -14.31 16.49
N PHE A 637 -0.65 -15.59 16.85
CA PHE A 637 -1.86 -16.17 17.46
C PHE A 637 -2.19 -15.52 18.82
N LEU A 638 -1.20 -15.39 19.71
CA LEU A 638 -1.39 -14.79 21.04
C LEU A 638 -1.76 -13.31 20.97
N SER A 639 -1.08 -12.55 20.10
CA SER A 639 -1.38 -11.13 19.88
C SER A 639 -2.82 -10.95 19.39
N ASN A 640 -3.26 -11.76 18.43
CA ASN A 640 -4.66 -11.74 17.96
C ASN A 640 -5.64 -12.15 19.07
N ALA A 641 -5.35 -13.21 19.82
CA ALA A 641 -6.20 -13.69 20.90
C ALA A 641 -6.44 -12.60 21.98
N ILE A 642 -5.38 -11.92 22.42
CA ILE A 642 -5.45 -10.84 23.41
C ILE A 642 -6.12 -9.59 22.83
N ARG A 643 -5.92 -9.32 21.54
CA ARG A 643 -6.52 -8.16 20.87
C ARG A 643 -8.03 -8.28 20.71
N TYR A 644 -8.52 -9.46 20.33
CA TYR A 644 -9.94 -9.67 20.01
C TYR A 644 -10.77 -10.22 21.17
N THR A 645 -10.15 -10.59 22.29
CA THR A 645 -10.88 -10.98 23.51
C THR A 645 -11.12 -9.73 24.37
N PRO A 646 -12.36 -9.21 24.48
CA PRO A 646 -12.62 -8.01 25.27
C PRO A 646 -12.57 -8.26 26.78
N ARG A 647 -12.99 -9.44 27.23
CA ARG A 647 -12.97 -9.91 28.63
C ARG A 647 -12.88 -11.42 28.64
N GLY A 648 -12.24 -12.00 29.66
CA GLY A 648 -12.15 -13.45 29.84
C GLY A 648 -10.72 -13.95 29.83
N ARG A 649 -10.51 -15.15 29.27
CA ARG A 649 -9.22 -15.84 29.30
C ARG A 649 -8.73 -16.27 27.92
N VAL A 650 -7.41 -16.28 27.77
CA VAL A 650 -6.70 -16.87 26.63
C VAL A 650 -5.92 -18.07 27.15
N LEU A 651 -5.95 -19.19 26.42
CA LEU A 651 -5.24 -20.41 26.81
C LEU A 651 -4.30 -20.87 25.69
N ILE A 652 -3.03 -21.08 26.00
CA ILE A 652 -2.06 -21.73 25.11
C ILE A 652 -1.72 -23.13 25.62
N GLY A 653 -1.79 -24.13 24.73
CA GLY A 653 -1.52 -25.51 25.11
C GLY A 653 -1.13 -26.39 23.93
N CYS A 654 -0.74 -27.62 24.23
CA CYS A 654 -0.34 -28.59 23.22
C CYS A 654 -1.16 -29.88 23.34
N ARG A 655 -1.52 -30.48 22.21
CA ARG A 655 -2.14 -31.79 22.11
C ARG A 655 -1.31 -32.69 21.22
N ARG A 656 -0.93 -33.87 21.73
CA ARG A 656 -0.26 -34.89 20.92
C ARG A 656 -1.27 -35.60 20.03
N ARG A 657 -0.96 -35.76 18.74
CA ARG A 657 -1.75 -36.52 17.76
C ARG A 657 -0.82 -37.39 16.92
N GLY A 658 -0.63 -38.63 17.35
CA GLY A 658 0.33 -39.55 16.71
C GLY A 658 1.76 -39.00 16.77
N GLY A 659 2.44 -38.97 15.61
CA GLY A 659 3.79 -38.41 15.46
C GLY A 659 3.85 -36.87 15.44
N TRP A 660 2.75 -36.18 15.69
CA TRP A 660 2.66 -34.72 15.61
C TRP A 660 2.24 -34.09 16.93
N LEU A 661 2.70 -32.87 17.18
CA LEU A 661 2.25 -32.01 18.26
C LEU A 661 1.41 -30.87 17.66
N ARG A 662 0.17 -30.75 18.09
CA ARG A 662 -0.70 -29.63 17.75
C ARG A 662 -0.65 -28.59 18.86
N ILE A 663 -0.10 -27.42 18.58
CA ILE A 663 -0.08 -26.28 19.50
C ILE A 663 -1.33 -25.46 19.22
N GLU A 664 -2.13 -25.18 20.24
CA GLU A 664 -3.42 -24.48 20.14
C GLU A 664 -3.41 -23.22 21.01
N VAL A 665 -3.92 -22.11 20.48
CA VAL A 665 -4.23 -20.88 21.21
C VAL A 665 -5.74 -20.70 21.14
N HIS A 666 -6.37 -20.65 22.31
CA HIS A 666 -7.82 -20.51 22.48
C HIS A 666 -8.11 -19.10 22.99
N ASP A 667 -9.03 -18.40 22.33
CA ASP A 667 -9.51 -17.08 22.71
C ASP A 667 -11.03 -17.10 22.95
N GLN A 668 -11.52 -16.09 23.69
CA GLN A 668 -12.94 -15.90 23.99
C GLN A 668 -13.47 -14.64 23.28
N GLY A 669 -12.92 -14.34 22.09
CA GLY A 669 -13.32 -13.19 21.29
C GLY A 669 -14.68 -13.36 20.60
N PRO A 670 -15.04 -12.44 19.70
CA PRO A 670 -16.34 -12.46 19.00
C PRO A 670 -16.51 -13.66 18.07
N GLY A 671 -15.46 -14.44 17.80
CA GLY A 671 -15.48 -15.51 16.81
C GLY A 671 -15.56 -14.98 15.37
N ILE A 672 -15.40 -15.88 14.40
CA ILE A 672 -15.26 -15.57 12.98
C ILE A 672 -16.34 -16.33 12.20
N PRO A 673 -17.22 -15.62 11.45
CA PRO A 673 -18.23 -16.27 10.60
C PRO A 673 -17.61 -17.22 9.60
N GLU A 674 -18.23 -18.38 9.37
CA GLU A 674 -17.70 -19.44 8.47
C GLU A 674 -17.37 -18.91 7.07
N ALA A 675 -18.21 -18.03 6.52
CA ALA A 675 -18.00 -17.41 5.21
C ALA A 675 -16.72 -16.54 5.12
N LEU A 676 -16.16 -16.11 6.25
CA LEU A 676 -15.01 -15.20 6.31
C LEU A 676 -13.74 -15.90 6.82
N GLN A 677 -13.80 -17.19 7.19
CA GLN A 677 -12.66 -17.90 7.80
C GLN A 677 -11.48 -18.12 6.86
N ASP A 678 -11.71 -18.20 5.55
CA ASP A 678 -10.63 -18.28 4.56
C ASP A 678 -10.06 -16.88 4.26
N GLU A 679 -10.92 -15.85 4.28
CA GLU A 679 -10.56 -14.48 3.92
C GLU A 679 -9.64 -13.79 4.94
N ILE A 680 -9.68 -14.18 6.23
CA ILE A 680 -8.80 -13.59 7.26
C ILE A 680 -7.31 -13.91 7.05
N PHE A 681 -6.99 -14.90 6.21
CA PHE A 681 -5.62 -15.24 5.85
C PHE A 681 -5.12 -14.44 4.63
N GLU A 682 -6.01 -13.70 3.95
CA GLU A 682 -5.63 -12.80 2.86
C GLU A 682 -4.92 -11.54 3.39
N GLU A 683 -4.00 -11.02 2.58
CA GLU A 683 -3.21 -9.83 2.91
C GLU A 683 -4.09 -8.58 3.00
N PHE A 684 -3.86 -7.74 4.02
CA PHE A 684 -4.58 -6.48 4.26
C PHE A 684 -6.09 -6.63 4.55
N ARG A 685 -6.59 -7.87 4.67
CA ARG A 685 -8.00 -8.12 4.95
C ARG A 685 -8.25 -8.03 6.46
N ARG A 686 -9.19 -7.15 6.85
CA ARG A 686 -9.64 -6.97 8.23
C ARG A 686 -11.14 -7.13 8.27
N LEU A 687 -11.63 -7.73 9.35
CA LEU A 687 -13.06 -7.77 9.65
C LEU A 687 -13.45 -6.47 10.38
N ASP A 688 -14.52 -5.81 9.92
CA ASP A 688 -15.01 -4.55 10.49
C ASP A 688 -15.77 -4.81 11.80
N ASP A 689 -15.02 -5.07 12.87
CA ASP A 689 -15.58 -5.55 14.15
C ASP A 689 -15.94 -4.43 15.14
N GLY A 690 -16.14 -3.19 14.68
CA GLY A 690 -16.60 -2.07 15.53
C GLY A 690 -15.62 -1.59 16.62
N VAL A 691 -14.42 -2.16 16.74
CA VAL A 691 -13.36 -1.67 17.64
C VAL A 691 -12.58 -0.55 16.93
N ALA A 692 -13.10 0.68 17.06
CA ALA A 692 -12.76 1.85 16.26
C ALA A 692 -11.35 2.47 16.48
N ASN A 693 -10.34 1.76 17.01
CA ASN A 693 -9.07 2.47 17.27
C ASN A 693 -7.73 1.69 17.31
N ASP A 694 -7.61 0.45 16.79
CA ASP A 694 -6.34 -0.29 16.94
C ASP A 694 -5.60 -0.64 15.63
N ARG A 695 -4.30 -0.30 15.60
CA ARG A 695 -3.40 -0.11 14.44
C ARG A 695 -2.74 -1.40 13.92
N GLY A 696 -3.52 -2.43 13.60
CA GLY A 696 -2.99 -3.65 12.98
C GLY A 696 -3.07 -3.63 11.45
N ALA A 697 -1.98 -3.90 10.73
CA ALA A 697 -1.93 -3.86 9.25
C ALA A 697 -2.64 -5.00 8.51
N GLY A 698 -3.20 -6.00 9.21
CA GLY A 698 -3.87 -7.13 8.56
C GLY A 698 -2.92 -8.10 7.84
N LEU A 699 -1.64 -8.15 8.24
CA LEU A 699 -0.61 -9.00 7.62
C LEU A 699 -0.23 -10.23 8.46
N GLY A 700 -0.60 -10.26 9.75
CA GLY A 700 -0.11 -11.27 10.69
C GLY A 700 -0.49 -12.72 10.34
N LEU A 701 -1.75 -12.96 9.95
CA LEU A 701 -2.22 -14.31 9.60
C LEU A 701 -1.72 -14.79 8.23
N ALA A 702 -1.55 -13.88 7.25
CA ALA A 702 -0.92 -14.18 5.97
C ALA A 702 0.54 -14.65 6.16
N ILE A 703 1.29 -13.99 7.06
CA ILE A 703 2.66 -14.40 7.42
C ILE A 703 2.66 -15.79 8.07
N VAL A 704 1.73 -16.06 8.98
CA VAL A 704 1.60 -17.36 9.64
C VAL A 704 1.39 -18.49 8.63
N GLU A 705 0.46 -18.31 7.69
CA GLU A 705 0.18 -19.32 6.66
C GLU A 705 1.45 -19.62 5.84
N ARG A 706 2.21 -18.59 5.52
CA ARG A 706 3.39 -18.67 4.68
C ARG A 706 4.59 -19.30 5.39
N ILE A 707 4.81 -18.97 6.66
CA ILE A 707 5.79 -19.66 7.50
C ILE A 707 5.38 -21.13 7.68
N GLY A 708 4.08 -21.40 7.86
CA GLY A 708 3.55 -22.76 7.93
C GLY A 708 3.88 -23.57 6.67
N ARG A 709 3.61 -23.01 5.48
CA ARG A 709 3.97 -23.63 4.19
C ARG A 709 5.48 -23.83 4.04
N LEU A 710 6.30 -22.85 4.44
CA LEU A 710 7.77 -22.93 4.36
C LEU A 710 8.33 -24.06 5.24
N LEU A 711 7.80 -24.24 6.44
CA LEU A 711 8.24 -25.27 7.38
C LEU A 711 7.55 -26.63 7.17
N GLY A 712 6.53 -26.71 6.31
CA GLY A 712 5.68 -27.90 6.17
C GLY A 712 4.72 -28.12 7.35
N HIS A 713 4.46 -27.08 8.15
CA HIS A 713 3.58 -27.13 9.33
C HIS A 713 2.16 -26.73 8.97
N ARG A 714 1.18 -27.57 9.33
CA ARG A 714 -0.23 -27.31 9.01
C ARG A 714 -0.82 -26.30 9.99
N ILE A 715 -1.30 -25.16 9.46
CA ILE A 715 -2.11 -24.18 10.18
C ILE A 715 -3.58 -24.56 10.11
N SER A 716 -4.33 -24.36 11.19
CA SER A 716 -5.77 -24.64 11.23
C SER A 716 -6.50 -23.72 12.19
N LEU A 717 -7.70 -23.30 11.80
CA LEU A 717 -8.64 -22.50 12.58
C LEU A 717 -9.88 -23.34 12.91
N ARG A 718 -10.42 -23.15 14.12
CA ARG A 718 -11.81 -23.45 14.44
C ARG A 718 -12.39 -22.23 15.13
N SER A 719 -13.47 -21.66 14.61
CA SER A 719 -14.11 -20.51 15.22
C SER A 719 -15.62 -20.64 15.18
N THR A 720 -16.28 -20.11 16.20
CA THR A 720 -17.74 -20.06 16.28
C THR A 720 -18.13 -18.66 16.70
N LEU A 721 -19.00 -18.02 15.89
CA LEU A 721 -19.46 -16.66 16.16
C LEU A 721 -20.07 -16.57 17.57
N GLY A 722 -19.61 -15.59 18.35
CA GLY A 722 -19.98 -15.35 19.75
C GLY A 722 -19.32 -16.24 20.80
N SER A 723 -18.51 -17.24 20.41
CA SER A 723 -17.90 -18.21 21.34
C SER A 723 -16.37 -18.22 21.35
N GLY A 724 -15.73 -17.41 20.49
CA GLY A 724 -14.28 -17.31 20.36
C GLY A 724 -13.67 -18.16 19.25
N SER A 725 -12.35 -18.14 19.15
CA SER A 725 -11.59 -18.87 18.12
C SER A 725 -10.47 -19.73 18.71
N VAL A 726 -10.09 -20.75 17.94
CA VAL A 726 -8.96 -21.65 18.23
C VAL A 726 -8.04 -21.68 17.03
N PHE A 727 -6.91 -21.00 17.13
CA PHE A 727 -5.84 -21.06 16.15
C PHE A 727 -4.86 -22.17 16.54
N SER A 728 -4.34 -22.89 15.54
CA SER A 728 -3.44 -23.99 15.81
C SER A 728 -2.41 -24.24 14.72
N VAL A 729 -1.23 -24.72 15.13
CA VAL A 729 -0.14 -25.15 14.26
C VAL A 729 0.24 -26.59 14.61
N THR A 730 0.40 -27.43 13.60
CA THR A 730 0.78 -28.84 13.75
C THR A 730 2.23 -29.02 13.34
N VAL A 731 3.07 -29.44 14.29
CA VAL A 731 4.52 -29.63 14.11
C VAL A 731 4.93 -31.09 14.38
N PRO A 732 5.95 -31.64 13.71
CA PRO A 732 6.43 -32.99 13.98
C PRO A 732 7.01 -33.09 15.40
N LEU A 733 6.82 -34.24 16.06
CA LEU A 733 7.53 -34.55 17.30
C LEU A 733 9.00 -34.81 16.98
N GLY A 734 9.88 -34.19 17.76
CA GLY A 734 11.33 -34.38 17.68
C GLY A 734 11.85 -35.42 18.68
N GLU A 735 13.13 -35.74 18.56
CA GLU A 735 13.77 -36.76 19.39
C GLU A 735 14.32 -36.20 20.70
N ARG A 736 13.90 -36.77 21.84
CA ARG A 736 14.33 -36.30 23.17
C ARG A 736 15.83 -36.53 23.44
N ALA A 737 16.44 -37.49 22.75
CA ALA A 737 17.85 -37.86 22.92
C ALA A 737 18.83 -36.81 22.36
N SER A 738 18.40 -35.97 21.41
CA SER A 738 19.29 -34.96 20.77
C SER A 738 19.51 -33.72 21.65
N ILE A 739 18.58 -33.40 22.56
CA ILE A 739 18.62 -32.20 23.43
C ILE A 739 19.48 -32.39 24.68
N ALA A 740 19.58 -33.62 25.21
CA ALA A 740 20.32 -33.91 26.44
C ALA A 740 21.84 -33.64 26.35
N ARG A 741 22.36 -33.38 25.14
CA ARG A 741 23.79 -33.19 24.87
C ARG A 741 24.24 -31.71 24.87
N GLN A 742 23.36 -30.74 25.17
CA GLN A 742 23.60 -29.31 24.85
C GLN A 742 23.41 -28.25 25.97
N LEU A 743 23.19 -28.58 27.24
CA LEU A 743 23.08 -27.53 28.29
C LEU A 743 24.40 -27.25 29.02
N PRO A 744 24.91 -25.99 29.02
CA PRO A 744 25.79 -25.46 30.07
C PRO A 744 24.97 -24.96 31.30
N PRO A 745 25.59 -24.78 32.48
CA PRO A 745 24.88 -24.39 33.70
C PRO A 745 24.47 -22.90 33.72
N PRO A 746 23.41 -22.54 34.46
CA PRO A 746 22.86 -21.19 34.46
C PRO A 746 23.65 -20.25 35.39
N ILE A 747 24.09 -19.10 34.86
CA ILE A 747 24.61 -17.99 35.67
C ILE A 747 23.44 -17.09 36.05
N ALA A 748 23.31 -16.83 37.35
CA ALA A 748 22.25 -16.03 37.95
C ALA A 748 22.26 -14.57 37.45
N SER A 749 21.08 -14.08 37.13
CA SER A 749 20.80 -12.68 36.79
C SER A 749 20.84 -11.79 38.04
N ALA A 750 21.68 -10.77 38.02
CA ALA A 750 21.61 -9.65 38.97
C ALA A 750 20.90 -8.45 38.30
N GLU A 751 19.79 -8.02 38.90
CA GLU A 751 19.23 -6.69 38.73
C GLU A 751 20.04 -5.69 39.55
N THR A 752 20.34 -4.50 39.03
CA THR A 752 20.16 -3.19 39.70
C THR A 752 20.59 -2.01 38.85
N ALA A 753 20.00 -0.86 39.18
CA ALA A 753 20.11 0.43 38.52
C ALA A 753 21.47 1.13 38.74
N ASN A 754 21.82 2.00 37.76
CA ASN A 754 22.96 2.93 37.72
C ASN A 754 24.36 2.30 37.79
N ASP A 755 24.89 1.91 36.63
CA ASP A 755 26.27 1.46 36.48
C ASP A 755 27.25 2.66 36.27
N PRO A 756 28.26 2.87 37.13
CA PRO A 756 29.32 3.87 36.97
C PRO A 756 30.33 3.56 35.85
N ILE A 757 30.14 2.45 35.11
CA ILE A 757 31.09 1.90 34.13
C ILE A 757 31.09 2.67 32.81
N LEU A 758 29.96 3.27 32.43
CA LEU A 758 29.83 4.06 31.20
C LEU A 758 30.27 5.52 31.38
N HIS A 759 30.37 5.99 32.63
CA HIS A 759 30.73 7.36 32.95
C HIS A 759 32.20 7.63 32.55
N GLY A 760 32.41 8.58 31.64
CA GLY A 760 33.74 8.95 31.13
C GLY A 760 34.34 7.97 30.12
N CYS A 761 33.67 6.86 29.81
CA CYS A 761 34.13 5.88 28.82
C CYS A 761 34.27 6.54 27.44
N ARG A 762 35.41 6.34 26.78
CA ARG A 762 35.64 6.90 25.45
C ARG A 762 35.13 5.96 24.35
N VAL A 763 34.11 6.40 23.63
CA VAL A 763 33.44 5.62 22.58
C VAL A 763 33.63 6.34 21.24
N TRP A 764 34.07 5.63 20.21
CA TRP A 764 34.13 6.19 18.87
C TRP A 764 33.06 5.53 18.00
N CYS A 765 32.21 6.33 17.36
CA CYS A 765 31.23 5.86 16.39
C CYS A 765 31.66 6.19 14.96
N VAL A 766 31.60 5.20 14.06
CA VAL A 766 31.88 5.37 12.63
C VAL A 766 30.65 4.91 11.84
N ASP A 767 29.95 5.85 11.22
CA ASP A 767 28.72 5.64 10.43
C ASP A 767 28.65 6.78 9.38
N ASP A 768 28.23 6.48 8.15
CA ASP A 768 28.17 7.46 7.05
C ASP A 768 26.88 8.31 7.05
N ASP A 769 25.86 7.94 7.85
CA ASP A 769 24.65 8.74 8.01
C ASP A 769 24.83 9.78 9.14
N PRO A 770 24.88 11.09 8.82
CA PRO A 770 25.10 12.14 9.82
C PRO A 770 23.99 12.18 10.89
N ARG A 771 22.78 11.72 10.57
CA ARG A 771 21.66 11.67 11.53
C ARG A 771 21.84 10.53 12.54
N VAL A 772 22.38 9.39 12.10
CA VAL A 772 22.68 8.25 12.99
C VAL A 772 23.86 8.60 13.90
N CYS A 773 24.85 9.31 13.36
CA CYS A 773 25.95 9.88 14.16
C CYS A 773 25.42 10.84 15.24
N GLU A 774 24.60 11.83 14.88
CA GLU A 774 24.05 12.80 15.83
C GLU A 774 23.18 12.14 16.90
N ALA A 775 22.35 11.17 16.51
CA ALA A 775 21.48 10.45 17.43
C ALA A 775 22.27 9.53 18.40
N SER A 776 23.29 8.83 17.89
CA SER A 776 24.21 8.03 18.70
C SER A 776 25.01 8.91 19.67
N ARG A 777 25.41 10.11 19.23
CA ARG A 777 26.08 11.13 20.07
C ARG A 777 25.22 11.52 21.24
N ALA A 778 24.00 11.96 20.97
CA ALA A 778 23.06 12.40 21.99
C ALA A 778 22.75 11.28 23.01
N LEU A 779 22.62 10.04 22.54
CA LEU A 779 22.37 8.88 23.40
C LEU A 779 23.55 8.54 24.32
N LEU A 780 24.77 8.47 23.76
CA LEU A 780 25.98 8.11 24.49
C LEU A 780 26.43 9.22 25.45
N GLN A 781 26.31 10.49 25.06
CA GLN A 781 26.56 11.63 25.95
C GLN A 781 25.60 11.67 27.14
N ARG A 782 24.35 11.24 26.96
CA ARG A 782 23.39 11.07 28.06
C ARG A 782 23.81 9.97 29.04
N TRP A 783 24.59 8.99 28.61
CA TRP A 783 25.22 7.99 29.49
C TRP A 783 26.60 8.46 30.00
N GLU A 784 26.92 9.75 29.82
CA GLU A 784 28.14 10.41 30.29
C GLU A 784 29.42 9.85 29.65
N CYS A 785 29.31 9.21 28.49
CA CYS A 785 30.46 8.79 27.68
C CYS A 785 31.11 9.98 26.96
N ARG A 786 32.42 9.92 26.74
CA ARG A 786 33.13 10.82 25.80
C ARG A 786 33.03 10.22 24.41
N VAL A 787 32.49 10.96 23.45
CA VAL A 787 32.10 10.35 22.16
C VAL A 787 32.72 11.09 20.99
N ASP A 788 33.51 10.36 20.21
CA ASP A 788 34.10 10.81 18.95
C ASP A 788 33.34 10.22 17.77
N PHE A 789 33.30 10.93 16.65
CA PHE A 789 32.54 10.53 15.45
C PHE A 789 33.38 10.68 14.20
N ALA A 790 33.15 9.79 13.24
CA ALA A 790 33.63 9.94 11.87
C ALA A 790 32.53 9.54 10.89
N GLY A 791 32.24 10.44 9.93
CA GLY A 791 31.24 10.28 8.87
C GLY A 791 31.71 9.38 7.73
N GLY A 792 32.22 8.19 8.06
CA GLY A 792 32.71 7.20 7.11
C GLY A 792 34.22 6.93 7.19
N PRO A 793 34.76 6.08 6.29
CA PRO A 793 36.11 5.51 6.40
C PRO A 793 37.25 6.52 6.30
N ASP A 794 37.16 7.48 5.38
CA ASP A 794 38.24 8.45 5.12
C ASP A 794 38.43 9.41 6.31
N GLU A 795 37.33 9.90 6.87
CA GLU A 795 37.33 10.75 8.06
C GLU A 795 37.82 9.98 9.30
N ALA A 796 37.42 8.70 9.42
CA ALA A 796 37.86 7.83 10.52
C ALA A 796 39.37 7.60 10.50
N LEU A 797 39.94 7.33 9.32
CA LEU A 797 41.38 7.17 9.17
C LEU A 797 42.12 8.48 9.45
N ALA A 798 41.65 9.61 8.93
CA ALA A 798 42.29 10.91 9.12
C ALA A 798 42.33 11.35 10.60
N ALA A 799 41.28 11.05 11.36
CA ALA A 799 41.18 11.38 12.78
C ALA A 799 41.92 10.40 13.71
N ALA A 800 42.28 9.20 13.23
CA ALA A 800 42.90 8.16 14.06
C ALA A 800 44.36 8.48 14.38
N ASN A 801 44.65 8.72 15.67
CA ASN A 801 45.98 8.98 16.19
C ASN A 801 46.32 8.07 17.39
N ALA A 802 47.62 7.85 17.65
CA ALA A 802 48.09 6.89 18.66
C ALA A 802 47.83 7.34 20.12
N ASP A 803 47.66 8.64 20.37
CA ASP A 803 47.43 9.18 21.72
C ASP A 803 45.96 9.11 22.13
N GLU A 804 45.06 8.92 21.17
CA GLU A 804 43.62 8.96 21.35
C GLU A 804 42.95 7.67 20.85
N VAL A 805 43.25 6.55 21.53
CA VAL A 805 42.56 5.27 21.28
C VAL A 805 41.21 5.24 22.01
N PRO A 806 40.10 4.82 21.36
CA PRO A 806 38.82 4.63 22.06
C PRO A 806 38.83 3.36 22.92
N GLU A 807 38.04 3.33 23.98
CA GLU A 807 37.83 2.11 24.77
C GLU A 807 36.82 1.18 24.08
N LEU A 808 35.90 1.76 23.31
CA LEU A 808 34.90 1.03 22.53
C LEU A 808 34.68 1.70 21.16
N LEU A 809 34.68 0.89 20.10
CA LEU A 809 34.39 1.30 18.73
C LEU A 809 33.00 0.77 18.33
N LEU A 810 32.10 1.68 17.99
CA LEU A 810 30.84 1.38 17.31
C LEU A 810 31.05 1.56 15.80
N LEU A 811 31.04 0.46 15.07
CA LEU A 811 31.38 0.44 13.65
C LEU A 811 30.20 -0.04 12.82
N ASP A 812 29.73 0.81 11.91
CA ASP A 812 28.75 0.38 10.93
C ASP A 812 29.36 -0.60 9.91
N VAL A 813 28.63 -1.66 9.59
CA VAL A 813 29.13 -2.70 8.69
C VAL A 813 29.08 -2.26 7.22
N ARG A 814 28.14 -1.38 6.85
CA ARG A 814 27.99 -0.88 5.47
C ARG A 814 27.92 0.65 5.47
N MET A 815 28.95 1.29 4.94
CA MET A 815 29.05 2.76 4.84
C MET A 815 29.19 3.13 3.35
N GLY A 816 28.05 3.33 2.67
CA GLY A 816 27.99 3.46 1.22
C GLY A 816 28.55 2.23 0.49
N GLU A 817 29.58 2.42 -0.34
CA GLU A 817 30.28 1.35 -1.06
C GLU A 817 31.31 0.60 -0.18
N HIS A 818 31.57 1.08 1.04
CA HIS A 818 32.64 0.56 1.90
C HIS A 818 32.12 -0.43 2.95
N TYR A 819 32.94 -1.46 3.23
CA TYR A 819 32.64 -2.49 4.22
C TYR A 819 33.44 -2.25 5.50
N GLY A 820 32.72 -1.93 6.58
CA GLY A 820 33.29 -1.48 7.85
C GLY A 820 34.35 -2.41 8.45
N PRO A 821 34.14 -3.74 8.53
CA PRO A 821 35.13 -4.65 9.13
C PRO A 821 36.52 -4.63 8.47
N ILE A 822 36.63 -4.23 7.19
CA ILE A 822 37.94 -4.09 6.50
C ILE A 822 38.71 -2.84 6.97
N LEU A 823 38.01 -1.86 7.55
CA LEU A 823 38.61 -0.64 8.09
C LEU A 823 39.32 -0.91 9.43
N LEU A 824 38.87 -1.90 10.19
CA LEU A 824 39.36 -2.13 11.55
C LEU A 824 40.88 -2.41 11.61
N PRO A 825 41.49 -3.29 10.79
CA PRO A 825 42.94 -3.49 10.81
C PRO A 825 43.74 -2.21 10.51
N GLN A 826 43.20 -1.32 9.67
CA GLN A 826 43.84 -0.06 9.31
C GLN A 826 43.77 0.96 10.46
N LEU A 827 42.64 1.01 11.17
CA LEU A 827 42.48 1.85 12.36
C LEU A 827 43.35 1.35 13.52
N VAL A 828 43.39 0.03 13.75
CA VAL A 828 44.25 -0.58 14.78
C VAL A 828 45.73 -0.30 14.49
N ALA A 829 46.16 -0.29 13.23
CA ALA A 829 47.52 0.09 12.85
C ALA A 829 47.87 1.55 13.20
N ARG A 830 46.89 2.47 13.18
CA ARG A 830 47.08 3.88 13.57
C ARG A 830 46.99 4.10 15.07
N TRP A 831 46.12 3.36 15.76
CA TRP A 831 45.96 3.41 17.22
C TRP A 831 47.04 2.63 17.98
N GLN A 832 47.75 1.71 17.32
CA GLN A 832 48.73 0.80 17.93
C GLN A 832 48.15 -0.04 19.08
N ARG A 833 46.81 -0.11 19.18
CA ARG A 833 46.04 -0.82 20.21
C ARG A 833 44.64 -1.13 19.68
N GLU A 834 44.14 -2.32 19.97
CA GLU A 834 42.81 -2.75 19.54
C GLU A 834 41.74 -2.36 20.57
N PRO A 835 40.72 -1.55 20.18
CA PRO A 835 39.60 -1.22 21.05
C PRO A 835 38.56 -2.35 21.06
N ARG A 836 37.60 -2.30 21.98
CA ARG A 836 36.47 -3.23 21.98
C ARG A 836 35.51 -2.87 20.85
N VAL A 837 35.24 -3.78 19.93
CA VAL A 837 34.45 -3.48 18.73
C VAL A 837 33.01 -3.97 18.90
N ILE A 838 32.05 -3.10 18.62
CA ILE A 838 30.65 -3.47 18.40
C ILE A 838 30.31 -3.16 16.94
N LEU A 839 30.03 -4.21 16.18
CA LEU A 839 29.50 -4.08 14.82
C LEU A 839 28.01 -3.74 14.88
N VAL A 840 27.62 -2.72 14.14
CA VAL A 840 26.23 -2.31 13.95
C VAL A 840 25.86 -2.56 12.49
N THR A 841 24.79 -3.29 12.22
CA THR A 841 24.45 -3.66 10.83
C THR A 841 22.95 -3.82 10.58
N ALA A 842 22.49 -3.40 9.40
CA ALA A 842 21.14 -3.72 8.92
C ALA A 842 21.06 -5.11 8.24
N GLU A 843 22.20 -5.73 7.94
CA GLU A 843 22.29 -7.01 7.26
C GLU A 843 22.35 -8.17 8.27
N PRO A 844 21.41 -9.14 8.23
CA PRO A 844 21.49 -10.34 9.05
C PRO A 844 22.41 -11.36 8.37
N ASP A 845 23.73 -11.14 8.42
CA ASP A 845 24.73 -12.13 7.99
C ASP A 845 25.16 -13.01 9.17
N PRO A 846 24.73 -14.30 9.21
CA PRO A 846 25.11 -15.20 10.28
C PRO A 846 26.60 -15.54 10.29
N ALA A 847 27.26 -15.52 9.12
CA ALA A 847 28.68 -15.78 9.02
C ALA A 847 29.49 -14.64 9.64
N LEU A 848 29.10 -13.39 9.37
CA LEU A 848 29.67 -12.22 10.03
C LEU A 848 29.43 -12.24 11.55
N ARG A 849 28.26 -12.69 12.00
CA ARG A 849 27.96 -12.79 13.44
C ARG A 849 28.79 -13.86 14.13
N GLU A 850 28.95 -15.03 13.52
CA GLU A 850 29.84 -16.08 14.03
C GLU A 850 31.30 -15.61 14.04
N HIS A 851 31.75 -14.97 12.96
CA HIS A 851 33.09 -14.40 12.87
C HIS A 851 33.34 -13.30 13.90
N ALA A 852 32.37 -12.42 14.14
CA ALA A 852 32.44 -11.39 15.19
C ALA A 852 32.53 -12.03 16.59
N LEU A 853 31.77 -13.11 16.84
CA LEU A 853 31.84 -13.85 18.10
C LEU A 853 33.20 -14.52 18.30
N ASP A 854 33.78 -15.11 17.25
CA ASP A 854 35.11 -15.75 17.28
C ASP A 854 36.22 -14.73 17.60
N LEU A 855 36.08 -13.50 17.09
CA LEU A 855 36.99 -12.37 17.35
C LEU A 855 36.67 -11.62 18.66
N GLY A 856 35.65 -12.04 19.40
CA GLY A 856 35.24 -11.41 20.66
C GLY A 856 34.54 -10.05 20.52
N TRP A 857 34.12 -9.68 19.32
CA TRP A 857 33.39 -8.44 19.03
C TRP A 857 31.90 -8.55 19.40
N GLY A 858 31.32 -7.43 19.77
CA GLY A 858 29.89 -7.27 19.93
C GLY A 858 29.19 -7.13 18.57
N PHE A 859 27.93 -7.54 18.51
CA PHE A 859 27.15 -7.49 17.29
C PHE A 859 25.72 -7.02 17.58
N LEU A 860 25.29 -5.93 16.95
CA LEU A 860 23.95 -5.37 17.08
C LEU A 860 23.31 -5.15 15.70
N ALA A 861 22.08 -5.64 15.56
CA ALA A 861 21.26 -5.37 14.39
C ALA A 861 20.63 -3.96 14.47
N LYS A 862 20.68 -3.21 13.38
CA LYS A 862 19.84 -2.03 13.15
C LYS A 862 18.39 -2.52 12.99
N PRO A 863 17.39 -1.92 13.66
CA PRO A 863 17.47 -0.70 14.46
C PRO A 863 18.04 -0.95 15.88
N VAL A 864 19.03 -0.15 16.26
CA VAL A 864 19.71 -0.28 17.55
C VAL A 864 18.76 0.17 18.68
N ARG A 865 18.42 -0.77 19.57
CA ARG A 865 17.63 -0.46 20.77
C ARG A 865 18.55 0.05 21.87
N PRO A 866 18.33 1.26 22.44
CA PRO A 866 19.19 1.81 23.48
C PRO A 866 19.46 0.88 24.67
N PRO A 867 18.47 0.13 25.20
CA PRO A 867 18.74 -0.82 26.28
C PRO A 867 19.66 -1.98 25.87
N ALA A 868 19.53 -2.46 24.63
CA ALA A 868 20.36 -3.55 24.11
C ALA A 868 21.80 -3.08 23.85
N LEU A 869 21.97 -1.87 23.30
CA LEU A 869 23.28 -1.23 23.15
C LEU A 869 23.95 -1.02 24.51
N ARG A 870 23.21 -0.46 25.47
CA ARG A 870 23.72 -0.22 26.83
C ARG A 870 24.16 -1.52 27.51
N ALA A 871 23.34 -2.57 27.43
CA ALA A 871 23.67 -3.87 28.00
C ALA A 871 24.92 -4.48 27.35
N LEU A 872 25.02 -4.43 26.02
CA LEU A 872 26.18 -4.97 25.31
C LEU A 872 27.45 -4.19 25.58
N MET A 873 27.39 -2.85 25.56
CA MET A 873 28.53 -2.01 25.92
C MET A 873 28.99 -2.29 27.34
N THR A 874 28.06 -2.35 28.29
CA THR A 874 28.38 -2.64 29.70
C THR A 874 28.99 -4.03 29.84
N GLN A 875 28.43 -5.05 29.18
CA GLN A 875 28.97 -6.41 29.16
C GLN A 875 30.38 -6.46 28.56
N MET A 876 30.59 -5.78 27.44
CA MET A 876 31.90 -5.71 26.79
C MET A 876 32.89 -4.96 27.66
N LEU A 877 32.50 -3.90 28.36
CA LEU A 877 33.31 -3.13 29.31
C LEU A 877 33.63 -3.92 30.60
N LEU A 878 32.69 -4.75 31.06
CA LEU A 878 32.80 -5.62 32.24
C LEU A 878 33.61 -6.88 32.03
N ARG A 879 33.79 -7.36 30.79
CA ARG A 879 34.76 -8.40 30.45
C ARG A 879 36.18 -7.88 30.74
N ARG A 880 36.54 -7.81 32.01
CA ARG A 880 37.90 -7.76 32.54
C ARG A 880 38.33 -9.21 32.78
N GLY A 881 39.25 -9.64 31.94
CA GLY A 881 39.95 -10.91 31.94
C GLY A 881 40.98 -10.79 30.85
#